data_AF-A0A523TR58-F1
#
_entry.id   AF-A0A523TR58-F1
#
_cell.length_a   1.000
_cell.length_b   1.000
_cell.length_c   1.000
_cell.angle_alpha   90.00
_cell.angle_beta   90.00
_cell.angle_gamma   90.00
#
_symmetry.space_group_name_H-M   'P 1'
#
loop_
_entity.id
_entity.type
_entity.pdbx_description
1 polymer ?
#
loop_
_entity_poly.entity_id
_entity_poly.type
_entity_poly.pdbx_seq_one_letter_code
_entity_poly.pdbx_strand_id
1 'polypeptide(L)'
;MSTPNKLRFPRLLSAVLIVLLASPALLVQATLAHPSETERVSISSTGIEGDHLSQTPSINANGQLIVFASEATNLVDGDINDVQDIFLHDWLIGTTARVSLSGQGQEADGASAWPEISADGLSVVFASTATNLVDGDTNEVEDVFVVDLQSGAVERVSRSASGGQANAASSHPVISGDGRFIAFVSAAINLFPGATTGREEIYLYDRDDGSLRWVSKPLTGSVNDGLSGEPAISADGNWVAFSSNSAQLVSGDNLGLRDIFLWNRASSTIERISVTQTGGEADSLSYVPAISADGRFIVFRSHASNLVAGDTNLSGDIFLRDTLNGALQRVNLSTTGEQAGGPSDEPAISADGRFIVFRSSATNLVPNDTNGHRDIFVRDMQGTTTRVSVDSSAGESNGRNYSPAISADGAAIAFYSEADNLDLVRVDDNDTKDVFAHGEPPTAEPTETPTTEPTETPTAEPSVTPTAVPTETLTPEPTDTPTAVPTDTPTAVPTETLTPEPTDTPTAEPTETPTAEPTTETPDPTATDEPPAESSPPIINLKQEICVKEGGTIALTGSFKDPDSERWTASVDYGDGTGAHALTLRSDETFKLRWVYGDNGSYTVTVRVIDESGAIGTANLKVTVKNRSPLLEIDLQPDLTAYRDQTGSSHDRGVEPAGKIGKWFVATAGERISFTIDVEDPGSDDIRIRWSFGDEVIYFNEGDEADPFPSPWGTYPFLVTHTASVIFDKPGVRNVRVDVYDDDGGKVSMYFQVLVRGKERCRTSLGYWIQRFKNENNAEYKGELRAHLSILSAFVTSSFGEFRPEAVNVLENFILHDMDQSARARAQLLTAWLNFTNGSVEWGDVIRDADGKHDMQYAEVLREILAILVDGKATPEEISHAIELAESINLQSRSGAACPVYTE
;
A
#
# COMPACT_ATOMS: atom_id res chain seq x y z
N MET A 1 -35.41 48.13 20.90
CA MET A 1 -35.81 48.91 22.10
C MET A 1 -36.60 47.95 23.01
N SER A 2 -36.38 47.80 24.31
CA SER A 2 -35.40 48.43 25.21
C SER A 2 -35.12 47.51 26.41
N THR A 3 -33.85 47.27 26.76
CA THR A 3 -33.44 47.04 28.17
C THR A 3 -33.36 48.41 28.89
N PRO A 4 -33.18 48.50 30.23
CA PRO A 4 -31.79 48.65 30.73
C PRO A 4 -31.47 48.29 32.23
N ASN A 5 -30.26 47.78 32.43
CA ASN A 5 -29.23 48.16 33.42
C ASN A 5 -29.47 48.21 34.95
N LYS A 6 -28.53 47.60 35.69
CA LYS A 6 -27.38 48.27 36.37
C LYS A 6 -26.32 47.22 36.78
N LEU A 7 -25.01 47.27 36.47
CA LEU A 7 -23.92 48.28 36.54
C LEU A 7 -22.98 48.07 37.76
N ARG A 8 -21.68 47.82 37.52
CA ARG A 8 -20.55 48.68 37.94
C ARG A 8 -19.17 48.25 37.36
N PHE A 9 -18.32 49.26 37.15
CA PHE A 9 -16.91 49.25 36.69
C PHE A 9 -16.11 50.20 37.64
N PRO A 10 -14.78 50.10 37.77
CA PRO A 10 -13.82 50.95 37.01
C PRO A 10 -12.54 50.19 36.58
N ARG A 11 -11.84 50.41 35.45
CA ARG A 11 -11.20 51.61 34.83
C ARG A 11 -10.02 52.25 35.60
N LEU A 12 -8.79 52.04 35.10
CA LEU A 12 -7.87 53.13 34.69
C LEU A 12 -6.72 52.63 33.80
N LEU A 13 -6.05 53.56 33.12
CA LEU A 13 -5.19 53.37 31.94
C LEU A 13 -3.76 53.89 32.21
N SER A 14 -2.72 53.25 31.66
CA SER A 14 -1.47 53.90 31.19
C SER A 14 -0.59 52.91 30.44
N ALA A 15 0.16 53.39 29.44
CA ALA A 15 1.00 52.59 28.55
C ALA A 15 2.44 53.12 28.53
N VAL A 16 3.43 52.23 28.33
CA VAL A 16 4.73 52.55 27.72
C VAL A 16 5.17 51.36 26.85
N LEU A 17 5.71 51.68 25.68
CA LEU A 17 6.21 50.78 24.65
C LEU A 17 7.70 50.46 24.87
N ILE A 18 8.11 49.20 24.82
CA ILE A 18 9.47 48.80 24.41
C ILE A 18 9.35 47.70 23.36
N VAL A 19 9.98 47.95 22.21
CA VAL A 19 10.08 47.01 21.09
C VAL A 19 11.31 46.13 21.31
N LEU A 20 11.15 44.82 21.14
CA LEU A 20 12.27 43.90 20.93
C LEU A 20 11.86 42.89 19.86
N LEU A 21 12.71 42.77 18.84
CA LEU A 21 12.44 42.01 17.61
C LEU A 21 12.58 40.51 17.88
N ALA A 22 11.58 39.73 17.47
CA ALA A 22 11.70 38.30 17.24
C ALA A 22 10.95 37.97 15.94
N SER A 23 11.65 37.36 14.99
CA SER A 23 11.12 36.98 13.68
C SER A 23 10.01 35.93 13.82
N PRO A 24 8.97 35.93 12.97
CA PRO A 24 8.05 34.80 12.90
C PRO A 24 8.78 33.63 12.24
N ALA A 25 9.20 32.65 13.03
CA ALA A 25 9.42 31.32 12.51
C ALA A 25 8.07 30.80 12.02
N LEU A 26 7.97 30.48 10.72
CA LEU A 26 6.82 29.77 10.18
C LEU A 26 6.74 28.41 10.88
N LEU A 27 5.73 28.20 11.73
CA LEU A 27 5.25 26.84 11.95
C LEU A 27 4.56 26.41 10.66
N VAL A 28 5.30 25.72 9.80
CA VAL A 28 4.69 24.78 8.87
C VAL A 28 4.24 23.59 9.72
N GLN A 29 2.96 23.58 10.11
CA GLN A 29 2.33 22.33 10.48
C GLN A 29 2.24 21.51 9.19
N ALA A 30 3.03 20.45 9.09
CA ALA A 30 2.85 19.45 8.04
C ALA A 30 1.56 18.68 8.35
N THR A 31 0.44 19.21 7.89
CA THR A 31 -0.80 18.44 7.70
C THR A 31 -0.80 17.91 6.27
N LEU A 32 0.06 16.93 6.01
CA LEU A 32 -0.16 16.00 4.91
C LEU A 32 -1.19 14.98 5.42
N ALA A 33 -2.44 15.28 5.10
CA ALA A 33 -3.55 14.36 5.20
C ALA A 33 -4.25 14.39 3.84
N HIS A 34 -3.58 13.82 2.84
CA HIS A 34 -4.29 13.21 1.73
C HIS A 34 -5.22 12.14 2.34
N PRO A 35 -6.45 11.95 1.81
CA PRO A 35 -7.25 10.80 2.20
C PRO A 35 -6.44 9.55 1.81
N SER A 36 -6.12 8.69 2.77
CA SER A 36 -5.40 7.46 2.47
C SER A 36 -6.29 6.57 1.61
N GLU A 37 -5.83 6.27 0.40
CA GLU A 37 -6.59 5.49 -0.55
C GLU A 37 -6.43 3.99 -0.24
N THR A 38 -7.50 3.23 -0.51
CA THR A 38 -7.44 1.77 -0.56
C THR A 38 -7.61 1.37 -2.01
N GLU A 39 -6.69 0.54 -2.52
CA GLU A 39 -6.79 0.03 -3.89
C GLU A 39 -6.41 -1.46 -3.98
N ARG A 40 -6.90 -2.12 -5.03
CA ARG A 40 -6.62 -3.53 -5.29
C ARG A 40 -5.23 -3.72 -5.88
N VAL A 41 -4.42 -4.57 -5.27
CA VAL A 41 -3.06 -4.96 -5.73
C VAL A 41 -2.98 -6.39 -6.28
N SER A 42 -4.03 -7.21 -6.11
CA SER A 42 -4.25 -8.47 -6.87
C SER A 42 -4.68 -8.18 -8.32
N ILE A 43 -3.82 -7.48 -9.04
CA ILE A 43 -4.00 -7.08 -10.44
C ILE A 43 -2.79 -7.50 -11.28
N SER A 44 -2.98 -7.72 -12.58
CA SER A 44 -1.87 -7.80 -13.53
C SER A 44 -1.22 -6.45 -13.76
N SER A 45 -0.02 -6.44 -14.35
CA SER A 45 0.70 -5.23 -14.80
C SER A 45 -0.06 -4.35 -15.81
N THR A 46 -1.24 -4.78 -16.27
CA THR A 46 -2.12 -4.00 -17.16
C THR A 46 -3.35 -3.43 -16.45
N GLY A 47 -3.44 -3.60 -15.12
CA GLY A 47 -4.54 -3.14 -14.28
C GLY A 47 -5.78 -4.04 -14.28
N ILE A 48 -5.66 -5.30 -14.72
CA ILE A 48 -6.77 -6.27 -14.74
C ILE A 48 -6.74 -7.09 -13.45
N GLU A 49 -7.87 -7.13 -12.74
CA GLU A 49 -8.15 -7.96 -11.56
C GLU A 49 -7.84 -9.45 -11.79
N GLY A 50 -7.34 -10.13 -10.75
CA GLY A 50 -7.19 -11.59 -10.73
C GLY A 50 -8.52 -12.32 -10.94
N ASP A 51 -8.55 -13.35 -11.80
CA ASP A 51 -9.79 -14.09 -12.09
C ASP A 51 -10.20 -15.12 -11.03
N HIS A 52 -9.36 -15.34 -10.02
CA HIS A 52 -9.59 -16.18 -8.85
C HIS A 52 -9.00 -15.53 -7.57
N LEU A 53 -9.21 -16.19 -6.43
CA LEU A 53 -8.86 -15.67 -5.12
C LEU A 53 -7.36 -15.35 -4.96
N SER A 54 -7.10 -14.26 -4.26
CA SER A 54 -5.78 -13.79 -3.83
C SER A 54 -5.78 -13.55 -2.32
N GLN A 55 -4.74 -13.98 -1.61
CA GLN A 55 -4.73 -14.04 -0.15
C GLN A 55 -3.31 -13.98 0.45
N THR A 56 -3.25 -13.90 1.78
CA THR A 56 -2.02 -13.91 2.60
C THR A 56 -0.93 -12.96 2.08
N PRO A 57 -1.18 -11.64 2.10
CA PRO A 57 -0.17 -10.67 1.69
C PRO A 57 0.90 -10.45 2.77
N SER A 58 2.10 -10.12 2.32
CA SER A 58 3.20 -9.55 3.12
C SER A 58 3.78 -8.35 2.39
N ILE A 59 4.33 -7.38 3.14
CA ILE A 59 4.78 -6.08 2.62
C ILE A 59 6.17 -5.74 3.16
N ASN A 60 7.06 -5.23 2.31
CA ASN A 60 8.42 -4.89 2.70
C ASN A 60 8.48 -3.57 3.51
N ALA A 61 9.66 -3.22 4.04
CA ALA A 61 9.78 -2.15 5.03
C ALA A 61 9.39 -0.76 4.53
N ASN A 62 9.64 -0.44 3.26
CA ASN A 62 9.27 0.86 2.67
C ASN A 62 7.83 0.90 2.14
N GLY A 63 7.07 -0.19 2.23
CA GLY A 63 5.70 -0.26 1.73
C GLY A 63 5.57 -0.41 0.21
N GLN A 64 6.65 -0.58 -0.55
CA GLN A 64 6.59 -0.63 -2.02
C GLN A 64 6.21 -2.01 -2.56
N LEU A 65 6.76 -3.07 -1.97
CA LEU A 65 6.71 -4.42 -2.52
C LEU A 65 5.75 -5.27 -1.69
N ILE A 66 4.70 -5.76 -2.34
CA ILE A 66 3.66 -6.59 -1.73
C ILE A 66 3.72 -7.97 -2.38
N VAL A 67 4.04 -9.01 -1.61
CA VAL A 67 3.92 -10.41 -2.04
C VAL A 67 2.59 -10.98 -1.58
N PHE A 68 1.99 -11.86 -2.36
CA PHE A 68 0.74 -12.55 -2.01
C PHE A 68 0.64 -13.89 -2.74
N ALA A 69 -0.27 -14.76 -2.29
CA ALA A 69 -0.54 -16.05 -2.91
C ALA A 69 -1.88 -16.01 -3.64
N SER A 70 -1.96 -16.46 -4.89
CA SER A 70 -3.17 -16.35 -5.72
C SER A 70 -3.40 -17.60 -6.58
N GLU A 71 -4.66 -17.92 -6.83
CA GLU A 71 -5.10 -18.96 -7.77
C GLU A 71 -5.41 -18.37 -9.17
N ALA A 72 -5.16 -17.07 -9.38
CA ALA A 72 -5.59 -16.34 -10.58
C ALA A 72 -4.68 -16.56 -11.79
N THR A 73 -5.27 -17.04 -12.89
CA THR A 73 -4.58 -17.44 -14.13
C THR A 73 -4.20 -16.28 -15.06
N ASN A 74 -4.55 -15.06 -14.68
CA ASN A 74 -4.47 -13.86 -15.51
C ASN A 74 -3.63 -12.72 -14.92
N LEU A 75 -2.99 -12.93 -13.76
CA LEU A 75 -2.10 -11.93 -13.15
C LEU A 75 -0.81 -11.71 -13.95
N VAL A 76 -0.31 -12.78 -14.59
CA VAL A 76 0.84 -12.74 -15.51
C VAL A 76 0.58 -13.66 -16.71
N ASP A 77 1.23 -13.38 -17.85
CA ASP A 77 1.18 -14.27 -19.00
C ASP A 77 1.86 -15.61 -18.70
N GLY A 78 1.23 -16.71 -19.11
CA GLY A 78 1.81 -18.06 -18.99
C GLY A 78 1.53 -18.78 -17.68
N ASP A 79 0.56 -18.30 -16.88
CA ASP A 79 -0.11 -19.10 -15.86
C ASP A 79 -0.90 -20.26 -16.49
N ILE A 80 -0.47 -21.50 -16.25
CA ILE A 80 -1.06 -22.70 -16.87
C ILE A 80 -1.08 -23.94 -15.96
N ASN A 81 -0.68 -23.81 -14.69
CA ASN A 81 -0.59 -24.94 -13.76
C ASN A 81 -1.90 -25.25 -13.01
N ASP A 82 -2.90 -24.35 -13.08
CA ASP A 82 -4.18 -24.42 -12.36
C ASP A 82 -4.01 -24.62 -10.83
N VAL A 83 -2.95 -24.06 -10.22
CA VAL A 83 -2.69 -24.12 -8.76
C VAL A 83 -2.35 -22.76 -8.17
N GLN A 84 -2.34 -22.66 -6.84
CA GLN A 84 -1.96 -21.42 -6.15
C GLN A 84 -0.46 -21.12 -6.35
N ASP A 85 -0.14 -19.90 -6.78
CA ASP A 85 1.21 -19.40 -7.00
C ASP A 85 1.52 -18.15 -6.15
N ILE A 86 2.80 -17.82 -6.01
CA ILE A 86 3.25 -16.61 -5.30
C ILE A 86 3.52 -15.50 -6.32
N PHE A 87 2.94 -14.34 -6.08
CA PHE A 87 3.09 -13.14 -6.89
C PHE A 87 3.70 -12.00 -6.06
N LEU A 88 4.38 -11.10 -6.76
CA LEU A 88 4.93 -9.86 -6.24
C LEU A 88 4.33 -8.71 -7.06
N HIS A 89 3.70 -7.76 -6.37
CA HIS A 89 3.28 -6.49 -6.93
C HIS A 89 4.20 -5.36 -6.42
N ASP A 90 4.77 -4.58 -7.34
CA ASP A 90 5.45 -3.33 -7.03
C ASP A 90 4.43 -2.19 -7.10
N TRP A 91 3.95 -1.77 -5.92
CA TRP A 91 2.87 -0.80 -5.76
C TRP A 91 3.26 0.61 -6.26
N LEU A 92 4.55 0.93 -6.38
CA LEU A 92 5.01 2.24 -6.87
C LEU A 92 4.96 2.35 -8.41
N ILE A 93 5.03 1.24 -9.13
CA ILE A 93 5.02 1.22 -10.61
C ILE A 93 3.91 0.36 -11.22
N GLY A 94 3.08 -0.29 -10.39
CA GLY A 94 1.91 -1.05 -10.83
C GLY A 94 2.23 -2.37 -11.56
N THR A 95 3.42 -2.93 -11.37
CA THR A 95 3.84 -4.17 -12.07
C THR A 95 3.70 -5.40 -11.19
N THR A 96 3.17 -6.49 -11.75
CA THR A 96 3.02 -7.80 -11.10
C THR A 96 3.87 -8.86 -11.80
N ALA A 97 4.55 -9.70 -11.01
CA ALA A 97 5.38 -10.81 -11.48
C ALA A 97 5.18 -12.06 -10.60
N ARG A 98 5.34 -13.26 -11.18
CA ARG A 98 5.36 -14.51 -10.39
C ARG A 98 6.73 -14.73 -9.76
N VAL A 99 6.73 -15.14 -8.50
CA VAL A 99 7.92 -15.43 -7.68
C VAL A 99 8.15 -16.94 -7.54
N SER A 100 7.09 -17.76 -7.59
CA SER A 100 7.14 -19.23 -7.57
C SER A 100 7.64 -19.81 -8.91
N LEU A 101 8.87 -19.43 -9.26
CA LEU A 101 9.60 -19.90 -10.43
C LEU A 101 10.84 -20.69 -9.98
N SER A 102 11.23 -21.70 -10.75
CA SER A 102 12.53 -22.35 -10.61
C SER A 102 13.67 -21.40 -10.95
N GLY A 103 14.90 -21.75 -10.57
CA GLY A 103 16.11 -21.02 -10.96
C GLY A 103 16.41 -21.01 -12.48
N GLN A 104 15.53 -21.58 -13.32
CA GLN A 104 15.56 -21.48 -14.79
C GLN A 104 14.32 -20.76 -15.36
N GLY A 105 13.49 -20.13 -14.50
CA GLY A 105 12.29 -19.41 -14.89
C GLY A 105 11.09 -20.30 -15.24
N GLN A 106 11.04 -21.54 -14.71
CA GLN A 106 9.90 -22.44 -14.92
C GLN A 106 8.90 -22.28 -13.78
N GLU A 107 7.62 -22.15 -14.11
CA GLU A 107 6.49 -22.18 -13.17
C GLU A 107 6.52 -23.41 -12.25
N ALA A 108 6.14 -23.21 -10.98
CA ALA A 108 5.99 -24.28 -10.01
C ALA A 108 4.98 -25.35 -10.48
N ASP A 109 5.34 -26.64 -10.38
CA ASP A 109 4.46 -27.76 -10.75
C ASP A 109 3.53 -28.22 -9.60
N GLY A 110 3.41 -27.42 -8.55
CA GLY A 110 2.59 -27.65 -7.37
C GLY A 110 2.31 -26.36 -6.60
N ALA A 111 1.27 -26.38 -5.77
CA ALA A 111 0.77 -25.19 -5.09
C ALA A 111 1.81 -24.59 -4.12
N SER A 112 1.83 -23.26 -4.06
CA SER A 112 2.72 -22.44 -3.24
C SER A 112 1.92 -21.47 -2.37
N ALA A 113 2.29 -21.35 -1.09
CA ALA A 113 1.54 -20.64 -0.06
C ALA A 113 2.46 -19.99 1.00
N TRP A 114 1.87 -19.17 1.87
CA TRP A 114 2.56 -18.50 2.99
C TRP A 114 3.77 -17.64 2.56
N PRO A 115 3.61 -16.67 1.64
CA PRO A 115 4.69 -15.80 1.22
C PRO A 115 5.02 -14.72 2.24
N GLU A 116 6.30 -14.49 2.47
CA GLU A 116 6.84 -13.41 3.29
C GLU A 116 8.01 -12.74 2.56
N ILE A 117 8.10 -11.41 2.58
CA ILE A 117 9.17 -10.63 1.93
C ILE A 117 10.13 -10.02 2.96
N SER A 118 11.42 -10.02 2.68
CA SER A 118 12.43 -9.38 3.53
C SER A 118 12.23 -7.87 3.58
N ALA A 119 12.62 -7.25 4.70
CA ALA A 119 12.48 -5.80 4.91
C ALA A 119 13.17 -4.97 3.80
N ASP A 120 14.34 -5.41 3.34
CA ASP A 120 15.08 -4.80 2.22
C ASP A 120 14.45 -5.01 0.84
N GLY A 121 13.43 -5.88 0.71
CA GLY A 121 12.79 -6.20 -0.56
C GLY A 121 13.62 -7.05 -1.53
N LEU A 122 14.65 -7.76 -1.05
CA LEU A 122 15.56 -8.53 -1.90
C LEU A 122 15.34 -10.06 -1.86
N SER A 123 14.60 -10.59 -0.89
CA SER A 123 14.31 -12.02 -0.76
C SER A 123 12.84 -12.26 -0.43
N VAL A 124 12.26 -13.30 -1.01
CA VAL A 124 10.91 -13.81 -0.67
C VAL A 124 11.04 -15.24 -0.21
N VAL A 125 10.36 -15.60 0.89
CA VAL A 125 10.25 -16.99 1.35
C VAL A 125 8.80 -17.46 1.22
N PHE A 126 8.59 -18.72 0.87
CA PHE A 126 7.27 -19.36 0.82
C PHE A 126 7.38 -20.88 1.05
N ALA A 127 6.24 -21.52 1.29
CA ALA A 127 6.11 -22.97 1.31
C ALA A 127 5.53 -23.45 -0.04
N SER A 128 5.95 -24.61 -0.54
CA SER A 128 5.43 -25.15 -1.80
C SER A 128 5.48 -26.68 -1.83
N THR A 129 4.53 -27.30 -2.53
CA THR A 129 4.55 -28.74 -2.83
C THR A 129 5.19 -29.06 -4.19
N ALA A 130 5.73 -28.07 -4.88
CA ALA A 130 6.34 -28.23 -6.20
C ALA A 130 7.66 -29.01 -6.15
N THR A 131 7.85 -29.92 -7.10
CA THR A 131 9.06 -30.76 -7.23
C THR A 131 10.11 -30.17 -8.18
N ASN A 132 9.79 -29.06 -8.85
CA ASN A 132 10.61 -28.47 -9.91
C ASN A 132 11.27 -27.12 -9.56
N LEU A 133 11.02 -26.55 -8.37
CA LEU A 133 11.60 -25.26 -7.94
C LEU A 133 13.13 -25.32 -7.79
N VAL A 134 13.66 -26.45 -7.31
CA VAL A 134 15.12 -26.70 -7.19
C VAL A 134 15.48 -28.10 -7.67
N ASP A 135 16.68 -28.24 -8.24
CA ASP A 135 17.22 -29.55 -8.62
C ASP A 135 17.32 -30.49 -7.41
N GLY A 136 16.87 -31.73 -7.62
CA GLY A 136 16.94 -32.79 -6.62
C GLY A 136 15.80 -32.80 -5.60
N ASP A 137 14.73 -32.03 -5.80
CA ASP A 137 13.51 -32.30 -5.06
C ASP A 137 12.91 -33.66 -5.40
N THR A 138 12.53 -34.41 -4.35
CA THR A 138 12.29 -35.86 -4.41
C THR A 138 11.49 -36.43 -3.22
N ASN A 139 11.07 -35.61 -2.26
CA ASN A 139 10.39 -36.09 -1.04
C ASN A 139 8.85 -36.09 -1.15
N GLU A 140 8.29 -35.45 -2.18
CA GLU A 140 6.83 -35.34 -2.42
C GLU A 140 6.06 -34.74 -1.21
N VAL A 141 6.68 -33.81 -0.48
CA VAL A 141 6.05 -33.07 0.64
C VAL A 141 6.22 -31.57 0.47
N GLU A 142 5.41 -30.79 1.21
CA GLU A 142 5.57 -29.34 1.29
C GLU A 142 6.94 -28.98 1.89
N ASP A 143 7.72 -28.18 1.16
CA ASP A 143 9.05 -27.71 1.51
C ASP A 143 9.09 -26.17 1.52
N VAL A 144 10.08 -25.60 2.21
CA VAL A 144 10.24 -24.13 2.33
C VAL A 144 11.36 -23.66 1.40
N PHE A 145 11.04 -22.66 0.58
CA PHE A 145 11.92 -22.10 -0.44
C PHE A 145 12.12 -20.60 -0.24
N VAL A 146 13.33 -20.11 -0.51
CA VAL A 146 13.68 -18.69 -0.57
C VAL A 146 14.09 -18.37 -2.01
N VAL A 147 13.55 -17.28 -2.55
CA VAL A 147 13.93 -16.72 -3.86
C VAL A 147 14.65 -15.40 -3.63
N ASP A 148 15.85 -15.28 -4.20
CA ASP A 148 16.58 -14.02 -4.30
C ASP A 148 16.06 -13.23 -5.51
N LEU A 149 15.41 -12.08 -5.25
CA LEU A 149 14.74 -11.28 -6.28
C LEU A 149 15.70 -10.59 -7.25
N GLN A 150 16.99 -10.45 -6.90
CA GLN A 150 17.98 -9.81 -7.77
C GLN A 150 18.57 -10.78 -8.80
N SER A 151 18.74 -12.05 -8.43
CA SER A 151 19.40 -13.08 -9.26
C SER A 151 18.46 -14.16 -9.78
N GLY A 152 17.24 -14.28 -9.23
CA GLY A 152 16.32 -15.39 -9.49
C GLY A 152 16.80 -16.72 -8.90
N ALA A 153 17.78 -16.70 -7.97
CA ALA A 153 18.30 -17.90 -7.35
C ALA A 153 17.29 -18.46 -6.32
N VAL A 154 17.01 -19.75 -6.42
CA VAL A 154 16.05 -20.46 -5.54
C VAL A 154 16.80 -21.40 -4.61
N GLU A 155 16.50 -21.30 -3.31
CA GLU A 155 17.10 -22.10 -2.26
C GLU A 155 16.03 -22.79 -1.40
N ARG A 156 16.04 -24.12 -1.34
CA ARG A 156 15.27 -24.84 -0.33
C ARG A 156 15.97 -24.83 1.03
N VAL A 157 15.29 -24.37 2.06
CA VAL A 157 15.80 -24.21 3.44
C VAL A 157 15.26 -25.25 4.43
N SER A 158 14.21 -26.00 4.08
CA SER A 158 13.70 -27.17 4.82
C SER A 158 14.63 -28.39 4.72
N ARG A 159 15.89 -28.21 5.11
CA ARG A 159 16.97 -29.21 5.04
C ARG A 159 17.73 -29.33 6.35
N SER A 160 18.18 -30.53 6.66
CA SER A 160 19.05 -30.81 7.80
C SER A 160 20.42 -30.16 7.62
N ALA A 161 21.18 -30.00 8.70
CA ALA A 161 22.54 -29.45 8.67
C ALA A 161 23.55 -30.29 7.84
N SER A 162 23.17 -31.47 7.34
CA SER A 162 23.95 -32.27 6.37
C SER A 162 23.41 -32.19 4.94
N GLY A 163 22.51 -31.25 4.64
CA GLY A 163 21.87 -31.07 3.33
C GLY A 163 20.79 -32.10 2.98
N GLY A 164 20.30 -32.87 3.96
CA GLY A 164 19.22 -33.85 3.72
C GLY A 164 17.84 -33.19 3.84
N GLN A 165 16.97 -33.42 2.86
CA GLN A 165 15.59 -32.91 2.84
C GLN A 165 14.77 -33.26 4.07
N ALA A 166 13.83 -32.40 4.44
CA ALA A 166 12.73 -32.74 5.33
C ALA A 166 11.99 -34.00 4.82
N ASN A 167 11.63 -34.89 5.73
CA ASN A 167 10.86 -36.11 5.42
C ASN A 167 9.37 -36.04 5.82
N ALA A 168 8.89 -34.83 6.08
CA ALA A 168 7.49 -34.47 6.28
C ALA A 168 7.34 -32.96 5.98
N ALA A 169 6.10 -32.49 5.86
CA ALA A 169 5.77 -31.11 5.50
C ALA A 169 6.47 -30.06 6.39
N SER A 170 6.87 -28.95 5.74
CA SER A 170 7.46 -27.76 6.35
C SER A 170 6.75 -26.52 5.79
N SER A 171 6.26 -25.63 6.65
CA SER A 171 5.36 -24.53 6.27
C SER A 171 5.47 -23.31 7.21
N HIS A 172 4.64 -22.30 6.97
CA HIS A 172 4.60 -21.03 7.71
C HIS A 172 6.00 -20.42 7.94
N PRO A 173 6.75 -20.13 6.85
CA PRO A 173 8.04 -19.50 6.97
C PRO A 173 7.92 -18.01 7.30
N VAL A 174 8.93 -17.46 7.97
CA VAL A 174 9.13 -16.02 8.17
C VAL A 174 10.62 -15.69 8.01
N ILE A 175 10.92 -14.47 7.55
CA ILE A 175 12.23 -14.04 7.05
C ILE A 175 12.76 -12.81 7.81
N SER A 176 14.07 -12.76 8.09
CA SER A 176 14.71 -11.56 8.65
C SER A 176 14.78 -10.41 7.64
N GLY A 177 15.08 -9.21 8.14
CA GLY A 177 15.03 -7.99 7.33
C GLY A 177 16.06 -7.94 6.20
N ASP A 178 17.18 -8.63 6.37
CA ASP A 178 18.27 -8.83 5.40
C ASP A 178 18.12 -10.13 4.57
N GLY A 179 16.98 -10.83 4.68
CA GLY A 179 16.73 -12.09 4.00
C GLY A 179 17.52 -13.30 4.49
N ARG A 180 18.42 -13.15 5.48
CA ARG A 180 19.40 -14.17 5.87
C ARG A 180 18.83 -15.32 6.70
N PHE A 181 17.93 -15.01 7.64
CA PHE A 181 17.42 -15.95 8.63
C PHE A 181 15.99 -16.34 8.32
N ILE A 182 15.73 -17.64 8.21
CA ILE A 182 14.39 -18.17 7.95
C ILE A 182 13.93 -19.01 9.14
N ALA A 183 12.89 -18.56 9.85
CA ALA A 183 12.21 -19.42 10.82
C ALA A 183 11.04 -20.12 10.13
N PHE A 184 10.80 -21.40 10.41
CA PHE A 184 9.71 -22.17 9.80
C PHE A 184 9.21 -23.29 10.71
N VAL A 185 7.98 -23.74 10.46
CA VAL A 185 7.36 -24.91 11.10
C VAL A 185 7.73 -26.16 10.32
N SER A 186 8.06 -27.27 10.97
CA SER A 186 8.18 -28.57 10.29
C SER A 186 7.83 -29.74 11.18
N ALA A 187 7.15 -30.73 10.60
CA ALA A 187 6.86 -32.02 11.24
C ALA A 187 7.95 -33.09 11.00
N ALA A 188 9.04 -32.74 10.30
CA ALA A 188 10.06 -33.69 9.88
C ALA A 188 10.92 -34.21 11.05
N ILE A 189 11.21 -35.52 11.03
CA ILE A 189 11.95 -36.22 12.09
C ILE A 189 13.45 -36.39 11.79
N ASN A 190 13.93 -35.77 10.72
CA ASN A 190 15.30 -35.89 10.23
C ASN A 190 16.04 -34.54 10.07
N LEU A 191 15.38 -33.41 10.35
CA LEU A 191 15.99 -32.08 10.29
C LEU A 191 17.03 -31.87 11.40
N PHE A 192 16.72 -32.30 12.63
CA PHE A 192 17.59 -32.08 13.79
C PHE A 192 17.71 -33.32 14.71
N PRO A 193 18.90 -33.68 15.21
CA PRO A 193 19.07 -34.81 16.13
C PRO A 193 18.24 -34.67 17.42
N GLY A 194 17.27 -35.56 17.60
CA GLY A 194 16.37 -35.61 18.76
C GLY A 194 14.91 -35.33 18.40
N ALA A 195 14.67 -34.43 17.43
CA ALA A 195 13.33 -34.18 16.90
C ALA A 195 12.83 -35.44 16.17
N THR A 196 12.07 -36.28 16.89
CA THR A 196 11.75 -37.67 16.50
C THR A 196 10.27 -38.02 16.67
N THR A 197 9.45 -37.01 16.98
CA THR A 197 8.04 -37.13 17.36
C THR A 197 7.08 -37.10 16.18
N GLY A 198 7.46 -36.50 15.05
CA GLY A 198 6.53 -36.15 13.97
C GLY A 198 5.58 -35.01 14.34
N ARG A 199 5.95 -34.19 15.33
CA ARG A 199 5.21 -33.00 15.77
C ARG A 199 5.75 -31.77 15.06
N GLU A 200 4.89 -30.76 14.89
CA GLU A 200 5.28 -29.44 14.42
C GLU A 200 6.23 -28.78 15.43
N GLU A 201 7.45 -28.52 14.98
CA GLU A 201 8.51 -27.82 15.71
C GLU A 201 8.95 -26.59 14.91
N ILE A 202 9.46 -25.57 15.61
CA ILE A 202 10.07 -24.39 14.98
C ILE A 202 11.55 -24.63 14.77
N TYR A 203 12.03 -24.36 13.57
CA TYR A 203 13.45 -24.34 13.21
C TYR A 203 13.85 -22.95 12.71
N LEU A 204 15.13 -22.61 12.86
CA LEU A 204 15.77 -21.43 12.27
C LEU A 204 16.90 -21.87 11.36
N TYR A 205 16.86 -21.43 10.09
CA TYR A 205 17.91 -21.58 9.09
C TYR A 205 18.75 -20.29 8.99
N ASP A 206 20.07 -20.44 8.90
CA ASP A 206 21.03 -19.35 8.66
C ASP A 206 21.61 -19.53 7.24
N ARG A 207 21.23 -18.68 6.28
CA ARG A 207 21.62 -18.84 4.86
C ARG A 207 23.12 -18.64 4.60
N ASP A 208 23.82 -17.91 5.46
CA ASP A 208 25.27 -17.64 5.31
C ASP A 208 26.14 -18.90 5.44
N ASP A 209 25.87 -19.72 6.46
CA ASP A 209 26.66 -20.91 6.80
C ASP A 209 25.89 -22.22 6.64
N GLY A 210 24.60 -22.12 6.31
CA GLY A 210 23.68 -23.21 6.13
C GLY A 210 23.30 -23.96 7.41
N SER A 211 23.55 -23.37 8.59
CA SER A 211 23.25 -24.00 9.88
C SER A 211 21.76 -24.00 10.21
N LEU A 212 21.31 -25.08 10.85
CA LEU A 212 19.93 -25.25 11.31
C LEU A 212 19.90 -25.33 12.84
N ARG A 213 18.97 -24.60 13.47
CA ARG A 213 18.75 -24.60 14.93
C ARG A 213 17.31 -25.00 15.25
N TRP A 214 17.11 -25.88 16.22
CA TRP A 214 15.79 -26.20 16.77
C TRP A 214 15.42 -25.12 17.80
N VAL A 215 14.44 -24.28 17.46
CA VAL A 215 13.99 -23.12 18.24
C VAL A 215 13.08 -23.56 19.38
N SER A 216 12.06 -24.39 19.10
CA SER A 216 11.12 -24.96 20.09
C SER A 216 11.71 -26.15 20.86
N LYS A 217 13.03 -26.15 21.10
CA LYS A 217 13.70 -27.26 21.77
C LYS A 217 13.33 -27.29 23.27
N PRO A 218 12.90 -28.44 23.82
CA PRO A 218 12.53 -28.55 25.23
C PRO A 218 13.74 -28.31 26.16
N LEU A 219 13.49 -27.66 27.29
CA LEU A 219 14.46 -27.31 28.33
C LEU A 219 15.16 -28.54 28.92
N THR A 220 14.47 -29.67 28.98
CA THR A 220 15.03 -30.97 29.42
C THR A 220 14.54 -32.11 28.53
N GLY A 221 15.40 -33.10 28.30
CA GLY A 221 15.09 -34.24 27.44
C GLY A 221 15.49 -34.01 25.99
N SER A 222 14.84 -34.73 25.07
CA SER A 222 15.11 -34.66 23.62
C SER A 222 13.83 -34.78 22.79
N VAL A 223 12.67 -34.67 23.43
CA VAL A 223 11.34 -34.91 22.86
C VAL A 223 10.41 -33.84 23.42
N ASN A 224 9.76 -33.09 22.56
CA ASN A 224 8.73 -32.12 22.92
C ASN A 224 7.38 -32.85 23.14
N ASP A 225 6.56 -32.39 24.07
CA ASP A 225 5.20 -32.91 24.32
C ASP A 225 4.09 -32.12 23.62
N GLY A 226 4.35 -30.87 23.23
CA GLY A 226 3.42 -29.99 22.51
C GLY A 226 3.66 -29.89 21.01
N LEU A 227 2.79 -29.13 20.33
CA LEU A 227 2.97 -28.60 18.98
C LEU A 227 3.42 -27.14 19.09
N SER A 228 4.31 -26.71 18.20
CA SER A 228 4.79 -25.33 18.12
C SER A 228 4.56 -24.79 16.71
N GLY A 229 4.05 -23.57 16.59
CA GLY A 229 3.67 -22.96 15.31
C GLY A 229 3.64 -21.44 15.39
N GLU A 230 3.17 -20.80 14.32
CA GLU A 230 3.04 -19.33 14.22
C GLU A 230 4.35 -18.59 14.59
N PRO A 231 5.49 -18.87 13.93
CA PRO A 231 6.74 -18.15 14.20
C PRO A 231 6.66 -16.71 13.66
N ALA A 232 7.34 -15.79 14.34
CA ALA A 232 7.64 -14.43 13.87
C ALA A 232 9.07 -14.06 14.27
N ILE A 233 9.80 -13.33 13.42
CA ILE A 233 11.25 -13.10 13.56
C ILE A 233 11.60 -11.62 13.57
N SER A 234 12.57 -11.20 14.40
CA SER A 234 13.10 -9.83 14.39
C SER A 234 13.90 -9.54 13.12
N ALA A 235 14.03 -8.27 12.74
CA ALA A 235 14.70 -7.89 11.49
C ALA A 235 16.19 -8.29 11.46
N ASP A 236 16.83 -8.43 12.62
CA ASP A 236 18.21 -8.90 12.77
C ASP A 236 18.35 -10.44 12.96
N GLY A 237 17.23 -11.17 12.95
CA GLY A 237 17.15 -12.61 13.18
C GLY A 237 17.58 -13.08 14.58
N ASN A 238 17.81 -12.18 15.54
CA ASN A 238 18.25 -12.55 16.89
C ASN A 238 17.13 -13.02 17.81
N TRP A 239 15.86 -12.80 17.44
CA TRP A 239 14.70 -13.15 18.22
C TRP A 239 13.66 -13.86 17.37
N VAL A 240 13.11 -14.96 17.87
CA VAL A 240 11.98 -15.68 17.26
C VAL A 240 10.86 -15.80 18.29
N ALA A 241 9.75 -15.10 18.08
CA ALA A 241 8.51 -15.30 18.80
C ALA A 241 7.75 -16.48 18.18
N PHE A 242 7.04 -17.28 18.97
CA PHE A 242 6.23 -18.40 18.46
C PHE A 242 5.19 -18.82 19.50
N SER A 243 4.16 -19.57 19.09
CA SER A 243 3.15 -20.12 20.00
C SER A 243 3.30 -21.64 20.15
N SER A 244 3.18 -22.15 21.37
CA SER A 244 3.32 -23.59 21.67
C SER A 244 2.45 -24.03 22.84
N ASN A 245 1.98 -25.28 22.85
CA ASN A 245 1.29 -25.88 24.00
C ASN A 245 2.17 -26.89 24.77
N SER A 246 3.49 -26.72 24.67
CA SER A 246 4.49 -27.54 25.35
C SER A 246 4.81 -27.01 26.74
N ALA A 247 4.53 -27.83 27.76
CA ALA A 247 4.90 -27.57 29.14
C ALA A 247 6.41 -27.78 29.42
N GLN A 248 7.22 -28.03 28.38
CA GLN A 248 8.64 -28.38 28.50
C GLN A 248 9.59 -27.30 27.98
N LEU A 249 9.10 -26.20 27.40
CA LEU A 249 9.95 -25.12 26.88
C LEU A 249 10.53 -24.24 28.00
N VAL A 250 9.78 -24.02 29.07
CA VAL A 250 10.18 -23.19 30.22
C VAL A 250 9.84 -23.88 31.54
N SER A 251 10.54 -23.53 32.62
CA SER A 251 10.19 -24.01 33.96
C SER A 251 8.92 -23.33 34.46
N GLY A 252 7.95 -24.12 34.95
CA GLY A 252 6.75 -23.57 35.57
C GLY A 252 5.67 -23.12 34.58
N ASP A 253 5.65 -23.68 33.37
CA ASP A 253 4.38 -23.94 32.67
C ASP A 253 3.70 -25.14 33.35
N ASN A 254 2.53 -24.90 33.97
CA ASN A 254 1.79 -25.94 34.69
C ASN A 254 0.40 -26.21 34.11
N LEU A 255 -0.05 -25.39 33.17
CA LEU A 255 -1.40 -25.47 32.62
C LEU A 255 -1.45 -26.21 31.28
N GLY A 256 -0.33 -26.26 30.52
CA GLY A 256 -0.29 -26.90 29.20
C GLY A 256 -1.24 -26.24 28.21
N LEU A 257 -1.51 -24.95 28.41
CA LEU A 257 -2.25 -24.10 27.48
C LEU A 257 -1.32 -23.70 26.34
N ARG A 258 -1.88 -23.23 25.21
CA ARG A 258 -1.04 -22.60 24.18
C ARG A 258 -0.60 -21.23 24.68
N ASP A 259 0.70 -21.05 24.82
CA ASP A 259 1.38 -19.86 25.30
C ASP A 259 2.23 -19.24 24.19
N ILE A 260 2.58 -17.96 24.34
CA ILE A 260 3.55 -17.26 23.48
C ILE A 260 4.92 -17.32 24.13
N PHE A 261 5.92 -17.70 23.34
CA PHE A 261 7.31 -17.82 23.73
C PHE A 261 8.19 -16.93 22.86
N LEU A 262 9.34 -16.51 23.41
CA LEU A 262 10.38 -15.79 22.71
C LEU A 262 11.70 -16.54 22.88
N TRP A 263 12.34 -16.88 21.76
CA TRP A 263 13.65 -17.52 21.74
C TRP A 263 14.72 -16.52 21.33
N ASN A 264 15.82 -16.50 22.08
CA ASN A 264 16.99 -15.66 21.81
C ASN A 264 18.08 -16.47 21.08
N ARG A 265 18.52 -16.00 19.90
CA ARG A 265 19.51 -16.66 19.04
C ARG A 265 20.91 -16.72 19.65
N ALA A 266 21.31 -15.72 20.42
CA ALA A 266 22.65 -15.61 20.99
C ALA A 266 22.85 -16.53 22.21
N SER A 267 21.86 -16.62 23.09
CA SER A 267 21.89 -17.49 24.29
C SER A 267 21.26 -18.86 24.06
N SER A 268 20.46 -19.05 23.00
CA SER A 268 19.61 -20.23 22.77
C SER A 268 18.65 -20.52 23.93
N THR A 269 18.12 -19.48 24.57
CA THR A 269 17.15 -19.58 25.68
C THR A 269 15.75 -19.19 25.24
N ILE A 270 14.74 -19.84 25.82
CA ILE A 270 13.33 -19.52 25.64
C ILE A 270 12.81 -18.83 26.90
N GLU A 271 12.00 -17.77 26.74
CA GLU A 271 11.15 -17.20 27.78
C GLU A 271 9.67 -17.20 27.36
N ARG A 272 8.75 -17.15 28.34
CA ARG A 272 7.31 -17.06 28.09
C ARG A 272 6.84 -15.61 28.18
N ILE A 273 6.20 -15.14 27.12
CA ILE A 273 5.73 -13.77 26.91
C ILE A 273 4.29 -13.58 27.40
N SER A 274 3.43 -14.59 27.24
CA SER A 274 2.02 -14.62 27.69
C SER A 274 1.88 -14.78 29.21
N VAL A 275 2.59 -13.95 29.98
CA VAL A 275 2.48 -13.87 31.43
C VAL A 275 1.91 -12.52 31.86
N THR A 276 1.13 -12.52 32.93
CA THR A 276 0.58 -11.31 33.56
C THR A 276 1.69 -10.31 33.95
N GLN A 277 1.32 -9.07 34.26
CA GLN A 277 2.25 -8.02 34.69
C GLN A 277 3.15 -8.40 35.89
N THR A 278 2.74 -9.40 36.68
CA THR A 278 3.50 -9.93 37.83
C THR A 278 4.17 -11.29 37.57
N GLY A 279 4.20 -11.77 36.32
CA GLY A 279 4.81 -13.03 35.91
C GLY A 279 3.98 -14.29 36.17
N GLY A 280 2.68 -14.17 36.44
CA GLY A 280 1.76 -15.31 36.52
C GLY A 280 1.34 -15.79 35.13
N GLU A 281 0.94 -17.06 35.01
CA GLU A 281 0.51 -17.66 33.74
C GLU A 281 -0.79 -17.04 33.21
N ALA A 282 -0.97 -16.99 31.89
CA ALA A 282 -2.27 -16.74 31.27
C ALA A 282 -3.29 -17.81 31.70
N ASP A 283 -4.54 -17.42 31.96
CA ASP A 283 -5.62 -18.35 32.35
C ASP A 283 -6.35 -18.99 31.14
N SER A 284 -5.91 -18.69 29.92
CA SER A 284 -6.47 -19.19 28.66
C SER A 284 -5.43 -19.14 27.53
N LEU A 285 -5.83 -19.59 26.35
CA LEU A 285 -4.97 -19.82 25.18
C LEU A 285 -4.54 -18.51 24.50
N SER A 286 -3.27 -18.46 24.06
CA SER A 286 -2.65 -17.35 23.32
C SER A 286 -2.07 -17.83 21.98
N TYR A 287 -2.15 -16.97 20.96
CA TYR A 287 -1.91 -17.31 19.55
C TYR A 287 -1.35 -16.12 18.75
N VAL A 288 -0.81 -16.41 17.57
CA VAL A 288 -0.40 -15.45 16.51
C VAL A 288 0.42 -14.27 17.08
N PRO A 289 1.69 -14.52 17.47
CA PRO A 289 2.59 -13.45 17.85
C PRO A 289 3.16 -12.72 16.62
N ALA A 290 3.42 -11.42 16.77
CA ALA A 290 4.27 -10.64 15.88
C ALA A 290 5.26 -9.79 16.71
N ILE A 291 6.35 -9.35 16.08
CA ILE A 291 7.54 -8.83 16.76
C ILE A 291 8.09 -7.58 16.05
N SER A 292 8.48 -6.55 16.82
CA SER A 292 9.15 -5.37 16.27
C SER A 292 10.53 -5.69 15.70
N ALA A 293 11.07 -4.82 14.85
CA ALA A 293 12.33 -5.06 14.15
C ALA A 293 13.53 -5.28 15.09
N ASP A 294 13.52 -4.63 16.27
CA ASP A 294 14.52 -4.75 17.34
C ASP A 294 14.28 -5.91 18.32
N GLY A 295 13.17 -6.64 18.18
CA GLY A 295 12.75 -7.72 19.08
C GLY A 295 12.20 -7.25 20.44
N ARG A 296 11.99 -5.95 20.64
CA ARG A 296 11.56 -5.40 21.93
C ARG A 296 10.07 -5.55 22.20
N PHE A 297 9.24 -5.38 21.19
CA PHE A 297 7.78 -5.36 21.33
C PHE A 297 7.19 -6.61 20.72
N ILE A 298 6.54 -7.43 21.56
CA ILE A 298 5.80 -8.61 21.12
C ILE A 298 4.31 -8.31 21.21
N VAL A 299 3.62 -8.32 20.08
CA VAL A 299 2.14 -8.29 20.05
C VAL A 299 1.61 -9.71 19.87
N PHE A 300 0.49 -10.04 20.50
CA PHE A 300 -0.14 -11.35 20.35
C PHE A 300 -1.64 -11.32 20.66
N ARG A 301 -2.37 -12.31 20.16
CA ARG A 301 -3.76 -12.57 20.53
C ARG A 301 -3.81 -13.42 21.80
N SER A 302 -4.70 -13.12 22.74
CA SER A 302 -5.01 -14.02 23.85
C SER A 302 -6.49 -14.03 24.21
N HIS A 303 -6.98 -15.19 24.66
CA HIS A 303 -8.30 -15.37 25.27
C HIS A 303 -8.26 -15.26 26.81
N ALA A 304 -7.14 -14.84 27.39
CA ALA A 304 -6.89 -14.86 28.83
C ALA A 304 -7.43 -13.60 29.52
N SER A 305 -8.28 -13.80 30.52
CA SER A 305 -8.93 -12.73 31.29
C SER A 305 -8.05 -12.11 32.36
N ASN A 306 -6.92 -12.75 32.69
CA ASN A 306 -6.04 -12.36 33.79
C ASN A 306 -4.78 -11.58 33.37
N LEU A 307 -4.51 -11.42 32.07
CA LEU A 307 -3.29 -10.76 31.56
C LEU A 307 -3.20 -9.30 32.00
N VAL A 308 -4.31 -8.55 31.88
CA VAL A 308 -4.41 -7.15 32.32
C VAL A 308 -5.65 -6.96 33.21
N ALA A 309 -5.56 -6.00 34.14
CA ALA A 309 -6.73 -5.63 34.94
C ALA A 309 -7.80 -4.95 34.08
N GLY A 310 -9.06 -5.32 34.28
CA GLY A 310 -10.17 -4.78 33.49
C GLY A 310 -10.36 -5.49 32.14
N ASP A 311 -9.93 -6.75 32.00
CA ASP A 311 -10.57 -7.64 31.04
C ASP A 311 -11.94 -8.08 31.52
N THR A 312 -12.97 -7.84 30.70
CA THR A 312 -14.36 -8.12 31.04
C THR A 312 -15.21 -8.65 29.89
N ASN A 313 -14.70 -8.65 28.65
CA ASN A 313 -15.47 -9.04 27.45
C ASN A 313 -15.48 -10.56 27.20
N LEU A 314 -14.63 -11.34 27.88
CA LEU A 314 -14.43 -12.79 27.68
C LEU A 314 -14.14 -13.20 26.22
N SER A 315 -13.60 -12.27 25.42
CA SER A 315 -13.31 -12.44 24.00
C SER A 315 -11.80 -12.57 23.77
N GLY A 316 -11.39 -12.88 22.54
CA GLY A 316 -9.98 -12.80 22.18
C GLY A 316 -9.57 -11.34 22.00
N ASP A 317 -8.57 -10.90 22.75
CA ASP A 317 -8.02 -9.54 22.72
C ASP A 317 -6.58 -9.52 22.22
N ILE A 318 -6.07 -8.34 21.85
CA ILE A 318 -4.70 -8.11 21.40
C ILE A 318 -3.89 -7.47 22.53
N PHE A 319 -2.73 -8.03 22.84
CA PHE A 319 -1.85 -7.59 23.90
C PHE A 319 -0.46 -7.25 23.37
N LEU A 320 0.14 -6.18 23.88
CA LEU A 320 1.51 -5.77 23.61
C LEU A 320 2.36 -5.94 24.87
N ARG A 321 3.49 -6.64 24.74
CA ARG A 321 4.52 -6.82 25.77
C ARG A 321 5.82 -6.13 25.36
N ASP A 322 6.29 -5.21 26.19
CA ASP A 322 7.65 -4.63 26.11
C ASP A 322 8.63 -5.53 26.88
N THR A 323 9.57 -6.16 26.19
CA THR A 323 10.52 -7.10 26.79
C THR A 323 11.59 -6.41 27.64
N LEU A 324 11.84 -5.11 27.43
CA LEU A 324 12.87 -4.37 28.15
C LEU A 324 12.51 -4.11 29.63
N ASN A 325 11.23 -3.86 29.90
CA ASN A 325 10.72 -3.50 31.24
C ASN A 325 9.59 -4.43 31.73
N GLY A 326 9.11 -5.34 30.89
CA GLY A 326 8.03 -6.28 31.21
C GLY A 326 6.64 -5.66 31.22
N ALA A 327 6.45 -4.43 30.70
CA ALA A 327 5.13 -3.78 30.64
C ALA A 327 4.19 -4.52 29.68
N LEU A 328 2.94 -4.72 30.11
CA LEU A 328 1.91 -5.42 29.36
C LEU A 328 0.64 -4.54 29.26
N GLN A 329 0.12 -4.36 28.05
CA GLN A 329 -1.08 -3.56 27.80
C GLN A 329 -1.98 -4.16 26.72
N ARG A 330 -3.29 -3.91 26.80
CA ARG A 330 -4.25 -4.22 25.74
C ARG A 330 -4.14 -3.18 24.62
N VAL A 331 -4.19 -3.64 23.38
CA VAL A 331 -4.05 -2.82 22.16
C VAL A 331 -5.41 -2.48 21.54
N ASN A 332 -6.33 -3.44 21.46
CA ASN A 332 -7.65 -3.31 20.85
C ASN A 332 -8.62 -2.48 21.72
N LEU A 333 -8.32 -1.19 21.81
CA LEU A 333 -9.09 -0.16 22.48
C LEU A 333 -9.63 0.85 21.47
N SER A 334 -10.73 1.52 21.77
CA SER A 334 -11.17 2.70 21.03
C SER A 334 -10.24 3.90 21.28
N THR A 335 -10.40 4.98 20.51
CA THR A 335 -9.71 6.26 20.77
C THR A 335 -10.09 6.90 22.12
N THR A 336 -11.23 6.53 22.72
CA THR A 336 -11.62 6.94 24.09
C THR A 336 -11.10 6.00 25.18
N GLY A 337 -10.42 4.90 24.82
CA GLY A 337 -9.87 3.90 25.74
C GLY A 337 -10.86 2.80 26.15
N GLU A 338 -11.97 2.63 25.45
CA GLU A 338 -12.93 1.55 25.71
C GLU A 338 -12.43 0.22 25.14
N GLN A 339 -12.65 -0.89 25.84
CA GLN A 339 -12.32 -2.25 25.36
C GLN A 339 -13.18 -2.60 24.13
N ALA A 340 -12.60 -3.31 23.17
CA ALA A 340 -13.34 -3.94 22.07
C ALA A 340 -14.52 -4.77 22.59
N GLY A 341 -15.72 -4.53 22.06
CA GLY A 341 -16.95 -5.24 22.41
C GLY A 341 -17.09 -6.63 21.78
N GLY A 342 -16.17 -7.00 20.88
CA GLY A 342 -16.10 -8.30 20.20
C GLY A 342 -14.65 -8.75 20.00
N PRO A 343 -14.42 -9.99 19.55
CA PRO A 343 -13.08 -10.55 19.42
C PRO A 343 -12.25 -9.86 18.34
N SER A 344 -10.96 -9.71 18.63
CA SER A 344 -9.88 -9.35 17.73
C SER A 344 -8.89 -10.51 17.53
N ASP A 345 -8.19 -10.51 16.39
CA ASP A 345 -7.13 -11.47 16.03
C ASP A 345 -6.22 -10.93 14.92
N GLU A 346 -5.25 -11.75 14.49
CA GLU A 346 -4.27 -11.46 13.43
C GLU A 346 -3.58 -10.09 13.57
N PRO A 347 -2.79 -9.87 14.64
CA PRO A 347 -2.04 -8.63 14.83
C PRO A 347 -0.71 -8.62 14.07
N ALA A 348 -0.35 -7.48 13.49
CA ALA A 348 0.99 -7.17 12.98
C ALA A 348 1.45 -5.80 13.51
N ILE A 349 2.76 -5.51 13.48
CA ILE A 349 3.39 -4.41 14.22
C ILE A 349 4.47 -3.70 13.39
N SER A 350 4.53 -2.37 13.45
CA SER A 350 5.58 -1.57 12.82
C SER A 350 6.96 -1.83 13.41
N ALA A 351 8.02 -1.48 12.69
CA ALA A 351 9.40 -1.76 13.10
C ALA A 351 9.79 -1.11 14.45
N ASP A 352 9.22 0.05 14.76
CA ASP A 352 9.41 0.79 16.00
C ASP A 352 8.43 0.41 17.13
N GLY A 353 7.45 -0.45 16.86
CA GLY A 353 6.38 -0.83 17.78
C GLY A 353 5.29 0.22 18.03
N ARG A 354 5.26 1.32 17.27
CA ARG A 354 4.28 2.40 17.44
C ARG A 354 2.91 2.07 16.85
N PHE A 355 2.85 1.42 15.69
CA PHE A 355 1.60 1.11 15.01
C PHE A 355 1.35 -0.39 15.07
N ILE A 356 0.15 -0.77 15.49
CA ILE A 356 -0.29 -2.16 15.50
C ILE A 356 -1.56 -2.26 14.66
N VAL A 357 -1.49 -3.01 13.58
CA VAL A 357 -2.66 -3.38 12.78
C VAL A 357 -3.24 -4.70 13.30
N PHE A 358 -4.56 -4.84 13.31
CA PHE A 358 -5.24 -6.07 13.73
C PHE A 358 -6.63 -6.18 13.11
N ARG A 359 -7.16 -7.39 13.00
CA ARG A 359 -8.54 -7.64 12.62
C ARG A 359 -9.45 -7.60 13.84
N SER A 360 -10.66 -7.05 13.71
CA SER A 360 -11.68 -7.10 14.76
C SER A 360 -13.11 -7.19 14.24
N SER A 361 -14.01 -7.68 15.10
CA SER A 361 -15.48 -7.67 14.90
C SER A 361 -16.19 -6.71 15.88
N ALA A 362 -15.44 -5.78 16.46
CA ALA A 362 -15.90 -4.91 17.55
C ALA A 362 -16.39 -3.54 17.05
N THR A 363 -17.71 -3.44 16.91
CA THR A 363 -18.50 -2.24 16.48
C THR A 363 -18.34 -0.96 17.31
N ASN A 364 -17.38 -0.91 18.26
CA ASN A 364 -17.13 0.22 19.15
C ASN A 364 -15.67 0.71 19.14
N LEU A 365 -14.79 0.16 18.30
CA LEU A 365 -13.41 0.64 18.16
C LEU A 365 -13.36 2.03 17.49
N VAL A 366 -14.24 2.27 16.53
CA VAL A 366 -14.44 3.55 15.84
C VAL A 366 -15.94 3.91 15.80
N PRO A 367 -16.30 5.20 15.63
CA PRO A 367 -17.69 5.58 15.37
C PRO A 367 -18.18 5.05 14.02
N ASN A 368 -19.46 4.68 13.94
CA ASN A 368 -20.14 4.22 12.72
C ASN A 368 -19.48 2.98 12.07
N ASP A 369 -18.96 2.07 12.88
CA ASP A 369 -18.76 0.67 12.47
C ASP A 369 -20.12 -0.04 12.54
N THR A 370 -20.74 -0.27 11.38
CA THR A 370 -22.12 -0.75 11.27
C THR A 370 -22.31 -1.97 10.38
N ASN A 371 -21.29 -2.37 9.61
CA ASN A 371 -21.39 -3.48 8.65
C ASN A 371 -21.62 -4.84 9.34
N GLY A 372 -21.15 -5.04 10.58
CA GLY A 372 -21.21 -6.33 11.29
C GLY A 372 -20.23 -7.38 10.75
N HIS A 373 -19.26 -6.98 9.94
CA HIS A 373 -18.21 -7.81 9.39
C HIS A 373 -16.96 -7.79 10.28
N ARG A 374 -15.85 -8.38 9.78
CA ARG A 374 -14.54 -8.22 10.40
C ARG A 374 -13.75 -7.18 9.62
N ASP A 375 -13.39 -6.10 10.29
CA ASP A 375 -12.65 -4.98 9.73
C ASP A 375 -11.18 -4.99 10.19
N ILE A 376 -10.33 -4.29 9.43
CA ILE A 376 -8.93 -4.04 9.76
C ILE A 376 -8.83 -2.69 10.49
N PHE A 377 -8.14 -2.68 11.62
CA PHE A 377 -7.93 -1.50 12.45
C PHE A 377 -6.45 -1.27 12.71
N VAL A 378 -6.03 -0.01 12.77
CA VAL A 378 -4.71 0.38 13.28
C VAL A 378 -4.87 1.09 14.62
N ARG A 379 -4.04 0.68 15.58
CA ARG A 379 -3.77 1.41 16.82
C ARG A 379 -2.43 2.13 16.70
N ASP A 380 -2.44 3.45 16.72
CA ASP A 380 -1.26 4.22 17.13
C ASP A 380 -1.17 4.10 18.66
N MET A 381 -0.03 3.59 19.16
CA MET A 381 0.23 3.44 20.58
C MET A 381 0.33 4.77 21.34
N GLN A 382 0.26 5.92 20.64
CA GLN A 382 -0.02 7.24 21.25
C GLN A 382 -1.49 7.44 21.67
N GLY A 383 -2.43 6.59 21.23
CA GLY A 383 -3.80 6.52 21.76
C GLY A 383 -4.94 6.52 20.74
N THR A 384 -4.65 6.60 19.44
CA THR A 384 -5.66 6.69 18.37
C THR A 384 -5.93 5.34 17.73
N THR A 385 -7.20 5.03 17.47
CA THR A 385 -7.62 3.88 16.66
C THR A 385 -8.36 4.34 15.41
N THR A 386 -7.99 3.81 14.26
CA THR A 386 -8.63 4.04 12.95
C THR A 386 -9.02 2.71 12.30
N ARG A 387 -10.05 2.72 11.46
CA ARG A 387 -10.39 1.62 10.55
C ARG A 387 -9.69 1.86 9.22
N VAL A 388 -9.16 0.78 8.64
CA VAL A 388 -8.33 0.75 7.43
C VAL A 388 -9.02 0.04 6.28
N SER A 389 -9.91 -0.91 6.57
CA SER A 389 -10.84 -1.51 5.59
C SER A 389 -11.97 -0.53 5.24
N VAL A 390 -11.59 0.56 4.57
CA VAL A 390 -12.47 1.60 4.05
C VAL A 390 -12.16 1.88 2.59
N ASP A 391 -13.15 2.37 1.84
CA ASP A 391 -12.96 2.86 0.48
C ASP A 391 -12.33 4.28 0.47
N SER A 392 -11.96 4.80 -0.72
CA SER A 392 -11.36 6.14 -0.88
C SER A 392 -12.29 7.32 -0.52
N SER A 393 -13.57 7.06 -0.23
CA SER A 393 -14.52 8.02 0.35
C SER A 393 -14.72 7.84 1.86
N ALA A 394 -13.92 6.98 2.50
CA ALA A 394 -14.03 6.50 3.87
C ALA A 394 -15.32 5.72 4.19
N GLY A 395 -15.97 5.16 3.17
CA GLY A 395 -17.06 4.20 3.32
C GLY A 395 -16.54 2.86 3.87
N GLU A 396 -17.33 2.16 4.67
CA GLU A 396 -16.88 0.89 5.28
C GLU A 396 -16.94 -0.28 4.30
N SER A 397 -16.01 -1.24 4.45
CA SER A 397 -16.04 -2.47 3.68
C SER A 397 -17.36 -3.23 3.88
N ASN A 398 -17.89 -3.83 2.81
CA ASN A 398 -19.11 -4.65 2.84
C ASN A 398 -18.84 -6.17 2.92
N GLY A 399 -17.57 -6.57 2.91
CA GLY A 399 -17.10 -7.94 3.04
C GLY A 399 -16.29 -8.17 4.33
N ARG A 400 -15.79 -9.39 4.53
CA ARG A 400 -14.84 -9.68 5.62
C ARG A 400 -13.41 -9.43 5.16
N ASN A 401 -12.62 -8.83 6.03
CA ASN A 401 -11.20 -8.55 5.80
C ASN A 401 -10.32 -9.49 6.64
N TYR A 402 -9.10 -9.74 6.18
CA TYR A 402 -8.23 -10.79 6.71
C TYR A 402 -6.74 -10.43 6.61
N SER A 403 -5.97 -10.98 7.55
CA SER A 403 -4.50 -11.06 7.58
C SER A 403 -3.79 -9.77 7.13
N PRO A 404 -3.85 -8.71 7.96
CA PRO A 404 -3.17 -7.47 7.67
C PRO A 404 -1.66 -7.57 7.91
N ALA A 405 -0.88 -7.04 6.98
CA ALA A 405 0.56 -6.78 7.08
C ALA A 405 0.82 -5.26 7.04
N ILE A 406 1.94 -4.79 7.61
CA ILE A 406 2.22 -3.36 7.81
C ILE A 406 3.68 -3.02 7.51
N SER A 407 3.94 -1.88 6.87
CA SER A 407 5.29 -1.36 6.61
C SER A 407 6.04 -0.98 7.89
N ALA A 408 7.36 -0.80 7.78
CA ALA A 408 8.21 -0.54 8.94
C ALA A 408 7.87 0.78 9.66
N ASP A 409 7.39 1.78 8.92
CA ASP A 409 6.95 3.08 9.42
C ASP A 409 5.45 3.14 9.78
N GLY A 410 4.67 2.12 9.42
CA GLY A 410 3.23 2.07 9.59
C GLY A 410 2.40 2.88 8.59
N ALA A 411 2.99 3.37 7.51
CA ALA A 411 2.31 4.17 6.49
C ALA A 411 1.51 3.34 5.46
N ALA A 412 1.96 2.12 5.16
CA ALA A 412 1.36 1.23 4.18
C ALA A 412 0.89 -0.08 4.84
N ILE A 413 -0.31 -0.53 4.48
CA ILE A 413 -0.96 -1.72 5.06
C ILE A 413 -1.53 -2.57 3.93
N ALA A 414 -1.09 -3.83 3.82
CA ALA A 414 -1.67 -4.79 2.90
C ALA A 414 -2.63 -5.73 3.67
N PHE A 415 -3.75 -6.10 3.07
CA PHE A 415 -4.70 -7.08 3.63
C PHE A 415 -5.49 -7.74 2.50
N TYR A 416 -6.25 -8.80 2.77
CA TYR A 416 -7.18 -9.35 1.77
C TYR A 416 -8.64 -9.30 2.24
N SER A 417 -9.58 -9.20 1.29
CA SER A 417 -11.00 -8.95 1.59
C SER A 417 -11.96 -9.68 0.66
N GLU A 418 -13.16 -9.97 1.18
CA GLU A 418 -14.37 -10.43 0.45
C GLU A 418 -15.24 -9.23 0.00
N ALA A 419 -14.71 -8.00 -0.03
CA ALA A 419 -15.48 -6.76 -0.19
C ALA A 419 -15.40 -6.18 -1.61
N ASP A 420 -16.55 -6.05 -2.28
CA ASP A 420 -16.67 -5.53 -3.65
C ASP A 420 -16.52 -3.99 -3.75
N ASN A 421 -16.45 -3.30 -2.60
CA ASN A 421 -16.57 -1.84 -2.53
C ASN A 421 -15.30 -1.10 -2.10
N LEU A 422 -14.19 -1.79 -1.80
CA LEU A 422 -12.98 -1.16 -1.28
C LEU A 422 -12.22 -0.34 -2.33
N ASP A 423 -12.11 -0.86 -3.56
CA ASP A 423 -11.57 -0.12 -4.70
C ASP A 423 -12.75 0.51 -5.48
N LEU A 424 -12.86 1.84 -5.45
CA LEU A 424 -13.93 2.56 -6.19
C LEU A 424 -13.58 2.82 -7.66
N VAL A 425 -12.34 2.54 -8.07
CA VAL A 425 -11.83 2.70 -9.44
C VAL A 425 -11.99 1.40 -10.23
N ARG A 426 -11.73 0.25 -9.58
CA ARG A 426 -11.83 -1.10 -10.16
C ARG A 426 -13.01 -1.84 -9.53
N VAL A 427 -14.01 -2.16 -10.34
CA VAL A 427 -15.13 -3.01 -9.91
C VAL A 427 -14.61 -4.41 -9.59
N ASP A 428 -15.14 -5.04 -8.55
CA ASP A 428 -15.03 -6.49 -8.35
C ASP A 428 -15.96 -7.21 -9.34
N ASP A 429 -15.38 -7.86 -10.34
CA ASP A 429 -16.11 -8.68 -11.31
C ASP A 429 -15.89 -10.19 -11.06
N ASN A 430 -15.14 -10.59 -10.01
CA ASN A 430 -14.78 -11.99 -9.72
C ASN A 430 -15.62 -12.66 -8.61
N ASP A 431 -16.30 -11.92 -7.72
CA ASP A 431 -17.07 -12.44 -6.57
C ASP A 431 -16.19 -13.31 -5.59
N THR A 432 -14.86 -13.06 -5.50
CA THR A 432 -13.88 -13.85 -4.71
C THR A 432 -13.19 -13.06 -3.59
N LYS A 433 -11.90 -13.29 -3.34
CA LYS A 433 -11.09 -12.56 -2.36
C LYS A 433 -9.95 -11.87 -3.07
N ASP A 434 -9.73 -10.61 -2.76
CA ASP A 434 -8.66 -9.81 -3.34
C ASP A 434 -7.72 -9.26 -2.29
N VAL A 435 -6.50 -8.95 -2.72
CA VAL A 435 -5.50 -8.26 -1.92
C VAL A 435 -5.60 -6.77 -2.20
N PHE A 436 -5.68 -5.99 -1.13
CA PHE A 436 -5.75 -4.53 -1.15
C PHE A 436 -4.57 -3.94 -0.37
N ALA A 437 -4.15 -2.76 -0.80
CA ALA A 437 -3.21 -1.91 -0.07
C ALA A 437 -3.92 -0.63 0.37
N HIS A 438 -3.64 -0.16 1.59
CA HIS A 438 -4.12 1.10 2.13
C HIS A 438 -2.96 1.99 2.53
N GLY A 439 -3.03 3.27 2.14
CA GLY A 439 -1.99 4.27 2.38
C GLY A 439 -1.68 5.05 1.11
N GLU A 440 -0.41 5.35 0.89
CA GLU A 440 0.12 5.77 -0.41
C GLU A 440 1.38 4.92 -0.71
N PRO A 441 1.63 4.52 -1.97
CA PRO A 441 2.91 3.92 -2.33
C PRO A 441 4.04 4.94 -2.07
N PRO A 442 5.22 4.50 -1.60
CA PRO A 442 6.27 5.42 -1.16
C PRO A 442 6.70 6.34 -2.30
N THR A 443 6.46 7.64 -2.14
CA THR A 443 6.91 8.64 -3.10
C THR A 443 8.42 8.56 -3.27
N ALA A 444 8.89 8.68 -4.52
CA ALA A 444 10.31 8.77 -4.85
C ALA A 444 10.91 10.14 -4.45
N GLU A 445 10.64 10.60 -3.22
CA GLU A 445 11.42 11.66 -2.60
C GLU A 445 12.85 11.14 -2.35
N PRO A 446 13.86 12.00 -2.51
CA PRO A 446 15.23 11.58 -2.29
C PRO A 446 15.43 11.20 -0.83
N THR A 447 15.76 9.93 -0.57
CA THR A 447 16.31 9.52 0.73
C THR A 447 17.49 10.45 1.04
N GLU A 448 17.35 11.31 2.04
CA GLU A 448 18.44 12.12 2.57
C GLU A 448 19.58 11.17 2.94
N THR A 449 20.63 11.14 2.11
CA THR A 449 21.81 10.34 2.41
C THR A 449 22.35 10.85 3.73
N PRO A 450 22.44 10.04 4.81
CA PRO A 450 22.86 10.53 6.11
C PRO A 450 24.26 11.12 5.95
N THR A 451 24.33 12.44 6.01
CA THR A 451 25.58 13.15 5.76
C THR A 451 26.49 12.83 6.94
N THR A 452 27.57 12.10 6.69
CA THR A 452 28.60 11.79 7.69
C THR A 452 29.45 13.03 7.95
N GLU A 453 28.82 14.09 8.44
CA GLU A 453 29.51 15.24 8.99
C GLU A 453 30.03 14.83 10.38
N PRO A 454 31.33 14.97 10.66
CA PRO A 454 31.89 14.54 11.94
C PRO A 454 31.38 15.44 13.06
N THR A 455 30.51 14.91 13.91
CA THR A 455 29.99 15.59 15.11
C THR A 455 31.14 16.19 15.93
N GLU A 456 31.13 17.51 16.10
CA GLU A 456 32.16 18.21 16.87
C GLU A 456 32.28 17.67 18.30
N THR A 457 33.52 17.50 18.75
CA THR A 457 33.85 16.99 20.09
C THR A 457 33.27 17.90 21.18
N PRO A 458 32.41 17.41 22.10
CA PRO A 458 31.81 18.26 23.13
C PRO A 458 32.88 18.71 24.15
N THR A 459 33.27 19.97 24.07
CA THR A 459 34.19 20.61 25.03
C THR A 459 33.41 21.03 26.28
N ALA A 460 33.58 20.28 27.37
CA ALA A 460 32.94 20.57 28.64
C ALA A 460 33.86 21.35 29.61
N GLU A 461 33.67 22.67 29.72
CA GLU A 461 34.06 23.43 30.91
C GLU A 461 32.85 23.59 31.85
N PRO A 462 32.89 23.06 33.09
CA PRO A 462 31.84 23.30 34.06
C PRO A 462 32.14 24.55 34.89
N SER A 463 31.30 25.58 34.79
CA SER A 463 31.32 26.73 35.69
C SER A 463 29.91 27.20 36.07
N VAL A 464 29.41 26.72 37.21
CA VAL A 464 28.71 27.54 38.22
C VAL A 464 28.66 26.80 39.57
N THR A 465 28.82 27.57 40.64
CA THR A 465 28.98 27.11 42.03
C THR A 465 27.65 27.03 42.79
N PRO A 466 27.35 25.96 43.54
CA PRO A 466 26.35 25.98 44.60
C PRO A 466 26.97 26.35 45.96
N THR A 467 26.34 27.27 46.70
CA THR A 467 26.77 27.69 48.05
C THR A 467 26.24 26.74 49.13
N ALA A 468 27.06 26.46 50.15
CA ALA A 468 26.78 25.51 51.23
C ALA A 468 25.92 26.08 52.38
N VAL A 469 25.40 25.18 53.26
CA VAL A 469 25.58 25.16 54.74
C VAL A 469 24.86 23.90 55.35
N PRO A 470 25.30 23.30 56.47
CA PRO A 470 25.30 21.82 56.65
C PRO A 470 24.65 21.28 57.97
N THR A 471 25.27 20.25 58.60
CA THR A 471 25.04 19.56 59.91
C THR A 471 23.98 18.44 59.93
N GLU A 472 24.12 17.25 60.56
CA GLU A 472 25.07 16.60 61.52
C GLU A 472 25.42 15.14 61.05
N THR A 473 26.65 14.58 61.15
CA THR A 473 27.35 13.85 62.26
C THR A 473 26.64 12.54 62.74
N LEU A 474 27.23 11.33 62.93
CA LEU A 474 28.58 10.83 63.35
C LEU A 474 28.96 9.39 62.83
N THR A 475 30.26 9.07 62.89
CA THR A 475 31.01 7.77 62.74
C THR A 475 30.89 6.83 63.98
N PRO A 476 31.58 5.64 64.17
CA PRO A 476 32.76 5.05 63.46
C PRO A 476 32.83 3.50 63.18
N GLU A 477 33.87 3.15 62.42
CA GLU A 477 34.67 1.87 62.32
C GLU A 477 35.17 1.28 63.67
N PRO A 478 35.87 0.09 63.78
CA PRO A 478 36.97 -0.47 62.92
C PRO A 478 36.97 -2.05 62.79
N THR A 479 38.02 -2.85 62.44
CA THR A 479 39.50 -2.69 62.30
C THR A 479 40.20 -3.77 61.43
N ASP A 480 41.30 -3.38 60.76
CA ASP A 480 42.61 -4.06 60.48
C ASP A 480 42.83 -5.53 60.03
N THR A 481 43.41 -5.70 58.81
CA THR A 481 44.83 -6.04 58.43
C THR A 481 45.81 -6.70 59.46
N PRO A 482 47.05 -7.19 59.14
CA PRO A 482 47.78 -7.36 57.85
C PRO A 482 48.66 -8.64 57.68
N THR A 483 49.41 -8.77 56.56
CA THR A 483 50.84 -9.19 56.53
C THR A 483 51.53 -8.63 55.25
N ALA A 484 52.81 -8.25 55.34
CA ALA A 484 53.56 -7.40 54.38
C ALA A 484 54.65 -8.20 53.57
N VAL A 485 55.07 -7.81 52.34
CA VAL A 485 56.14 -6.83 51.94
C VAL A 485 57.55 -7.28 52.43
N PRO A 486 58.69 -7.25 51.67
CA PRO A 486 59.24 -6.18 50.78
C PRO A 486 59.78 -6.68 49.39
N THR A 487 60.30 -5.86 48.44
CA THR A 487 61.33 -4.79 48.57
C THR A 487 61.34 -3.81 47.39
N ASP A 488 62.00 -2.66 47.60
CA ASP A 488 61.75 -1.35 46.98
C ASP A 488 62.41 -1.01 45.62
N THR A 489 61.89 0.10 45.08
CA THR A 489 62.24 0.91 43.89
C THR A 489 63.68 1.49 43.91
N PRO A 490 64.20 2.00 42.77
CA PRO A 490 64.13 3.46 42.54
C PRO A 490 64.07 3.98 41.06
N THR A 491 63.19 4.96 40.85
CA THR A 491 63.46 6.28 40.19
C THR A 491 63.62 6.47 38.65
N ALA A 492 62.73 7.34 38.12
CA ALA A 492 62.84 8.34 37.03
C ALA A 492 62.73 8.00 35.51
N VAL A 493 61.63 8.52 34.93
CA VAL A 493 61.39 9.20 33.61
C VAL A 493 62.67 9.85 32.99
N PRO A 494 62.84 10.02 31.64
CA PRO A 494 61.81 10.15 30.59
C PRO A 494 62.10 9.56 29.16
N THR A 495 61.24 9.92 28.19
CA THR A 495 61.48 10.03 26.72
C THR A 495 61.07 8.86 25.79
N GLU A 496 60.60 9.24 24.59
CA GLU A 496 60.20 8.40 23.45
C GLU A 496 61.39 7.74 22.72
N THR A 497 61.13 6.80 21.79
CA THR A 497 61.37 6.90 20.30
C THR A 497 61.34 5.50 19.65
N LEU A 498 61.15 5.44 18.31
CA LEU A 498 60.94 4.28 17.42
C LEU A 498 62.22 3.47 17.01
N THR A 499 62.08 2.63 15.97
CA THR A 499 63.09 1.97 15.08
C THR A 499 63.69 0.62 15.57
N PRO A 500 64.18 -0.31 14.68
CA PRO A 500 65.07 -0.11 13.50
C PRO A 500 64.59 -0.73 12.15
N GLU A 501 64.72 -0.05 10.98
CA GLU A 501 65.80 -0.09 9.94
C GLU A 501 65.63 -1.19 8.84
N PRO A 502 66.26 -1.13 7.63
CA PRO A 502 67.33 -0.22 7.11
C PRO A 502 66.98 0.57 5.82
N THR A 503 67.39 1.85 5.66
CA THR A 503 68.66 2.39 5.09
C THR A 503 68.63 2.67 3.57
N ASP A 504 68.66 3.95 3.19
CA ASP A 504 68.98 4.42 1.82
C ASP A 504 69.64 5.81 1.84
N THR A 505 70.89 5.92 1.35
CA THR A 505 71.62 7.14 0.89
C THR A 505 73.11 6.81 0.63
N PRO A 506 73.89 7.61 -0.14
CA PRO A 506 73.65 8.08 -1.52
C PRO A 506 74.92 7.91 -2.42
N THR A 507 74.81 7.98 -3.77
CA THR A 507 75.99 8.22 -4.64
C THR A 507 75.61 8.96 -5.93
N ALA A 508 76.48 9.86 -6.40
CA ALA A 508 76.37 10.60 -7.67
C ALA A 508 77.65 10.45 -8.54
N GLU A 509 77.56 10.93 -9.80
CA GLU A 509 78.63 11.09 -10.82
C GLU A 509 79.23 9.82 -11.46
N PRO A 510 79.60 9.85 -12.78
CA PRO A 510 80.68 10.66 -13.41
C PRO A 510 80.29 11.36 -14.75
N THR A 511 81.06 12.20 -15.48
CA THR A 511 82.29 13.03 -15.26
C THR A 511 82.62 13.89 -16.51
N GLU A 512 83.05 15.15 -16.30
CA GLU A 512 83.98 16.07 -17.04
C GLU A 512 84.13 16.23 -18.58
N THR A 513 84.58 17.46 -18.89
CA THR A 513 84.97 18.19 -20.12
C THR A 513 86.19 17.62 -20.90
N PRO A 514 86.53 18.06 -22.14
CA PRO A 514 87.46 19.21 -22.31
C PRO A 514 87.36 20.12 -23.58
N THR A 515 87.47 21.43 -23.32
CA THR A 515 88.06 22.61 -24.02
C THR A 515 88.72 22.55 -25.43
N ALA A 516 88.43 23.56 -26.29
CA ALA A 516 89.41 24.40 -27.04
C ALA A 516 88.82 25.67 -27.72
N GLU A 517 89.61 26.75 -27.80
CA GLU A 517 89.35 28.14 -28.30
C GLU A 517 90.09 28.40 -29.66
N PRO A 518 90.27 29.63 -30.28
CA PRO A 518 89.88 31.03 -29.91
C PRO A 518 89.38 32.01 -31.06
N THR A 519 88.78 33.17 -30.66
CA THR A 519 88.76 34.55 -31.30
C THR A 519 88.30 34.78 -32.78
N THR A 520 87.62 35.86 -33.23
CA THR A 520 87.45 37.27 -32.76
C THR A 520 86.24 38.01 -33.42
N GLU A 521 85.71 39.06 -32.76
CA GLU A 521 84.90 40.24 -33.23
C GLU A 521 83.52 40.15 -33.98
N THR A 522 82.44 40.55 -33.25
CA THR A 522 81.47 41.67 -33.52
C THR A 522 80.64 41.77 -34.84
N PRO A 523 79.33 42.17 -34.85
CA PRO A 523 78.18 41.92 -33.96
C PRO A 523 76.87 41.49 -34.72
N ASP A 524 75.68 41.70 -34.11
CA ASP A 524 74.31 41.79 -34.69
C ASP A 524 73.44 40.49 -34.70
N PRO A 525 72.08 40.53 -34.87
CA PRO A 525 71.21 40.28 -33.71
C PRO A 525 69.98 39.36 -33.97
N THR A 526 69.83 38.28 -33.22
CA THR A 526 68.49 37.67 -32.98
C THR A 526 68.50 36.76 -31.76
N ALA A 527 67.59 36.99 -30.82
CA ALA A 527 67.13 35.98 -29.87
C ALA A 527 65.63 35.81 -30.13
N THR A 528 65.23 34.61 -30.54
CA THR A 528 63.84 34.23 -30.81
C THR A 528 63.22 33.62 -29.55
N ASP A 529 61.96 33.97 -29.29
CA ASP A 529 61.19 33.43 -28.17
C ASP A 529 61.03 31.90 -28.22
N GLU A 530 61.04 31.31 -27.03
CA GLU A 530 60.60 29.94 -26.74
C GLU A 530 59.05 29.92 -26.71
N PRO A 531 58.37 28.89 -27.26
CA PRO A 531 56.91 28.86 -27.28
C PRO A 531 56.34 28.71 -25.84
N PRO A 532 55.18 29.32 -25.54
CA PRO A 532 54.54 29.20 -24.24
C PRO A 532 54.07 27.76 -23.97
N ALA A 533 54.00 27.38 -22.69
CA ALA A 533 53.43 26.11 -22.28
C ALA A 533 51.94 26.03 -22.66
N GLU A 534 51.49 24.85 -23.11
CA GLU A 534 50.07 24.57 -23.37
C GLU A 534 49.30 24.49 -22.04
N SER A 535 48.12 25.11 -21.99
CA SER A 535 47.25 25.17 -20.80
C SER A 535 46.55 23.83 -20.53
N SER A 536 46.25 23.52 -19.27
CA SER A 536 45.56 22.27 -18.90
C SER A 536 44.04 22.44 -19.00
N PRO A 537 43.30 21.52 -19.64
CA PRO A 537 41.84 21.66 -19.75
C PRO A 537 41.12 21.63 -18.38
N PRO A 538 40.05 22.42 -18.19
CA PRO A 538 39.20 22.35 -17.01
C PRO A 538 38.68 20.93 -16.72
N ILE A 539 38.76 20.50 -15.46
CA ILE A 539 38.24 19.20 -15.00
C ILE A 539 36.84 19.41 -14.43
N ILE A 540 35.81 18.84 -15.08
CA ILE A 540 34.41 19.01 -14.68
C ILE A 540 33.96 17.81 -13.84
N ASN A 541 33.41 18.07 -12.66
CA ASN A 541 32.80 17.08 -11.78
C ASN A 541 31.27 17.18 -11.89
N LEU A 542 30.66 16.14 -12.46
CA LEU A 542 29.21 16.02 -12.63
C LEU A 542 28.78 14.59 -12.25
N LYS A 543 27.53 14.43 -11.82
CA LYS A 543 26.92 13.11 -11.61
C LYS A 543 26.92 12.35 -12.95
N GLN A 544 27.16 11.03 -12.92
CA GLN A 544 27.32 10.23 -14.15
C GLN A 544 25.99 9.79 -14.76
N GLU A 545 24.98 9.52 -13.92
CA GLU A 545 23.65 9.13 -14.36
C GLU A 545 22.56 9.71 -13.44
N ILE A 546 21.41 10.09 -14.01
CA ILE A 546 20.17 10.40 -13.30
C ILE A 546 18.96 9.75 -13.98
N CYS A 547 17.88 9.58 -13.22
CA CYS A 547 16.58 9.19 -13.74
C CYS A 547 15.53 10.25 -13.35
N VAL A 548 14.62 10.56 -14.28
CA VAL A 548 13.43 11.41 -14.08
C VAL A 548 12.24 10.81 -14.85
N LYS A 549 11.03 11.34 -14.68
CA LYS A 549 9.86 11.07 -15.56
C LYS A 549 9.72 12.19 -16.60
N GLU A 550 9.06 11.99 -17.75
CA GLU A 550 8.82 13.13 -18.66
C GLU A 550 7.91 14.21 -18.04
N GLY A 551 8.01 15.42 -18.59
CA GLY A 551 7.56 16.66 -17.94
C GLY A 551 8.35 17.01 -16.66
N GLY A 552 9.19 16.09 -16.17
CA GLY A 552 10.03 16.26 -14.99
C GLY A 552 11.19 17.22 -15.22
N THR A 553 11.46 18.06 -14.22
CA THR A 553 12.60 18.98 -14.24
C THR A 553 13.86 18.32 -13.68
N ILE A 554 14.92 18.19 -14.48
CA ILE A 554 16.26 17.94 -13.90
C ILE A 554 16.71 19.21 -13.19
N ALA A 555 17.25 19.08 -11.98
CA ALA A 555 17.82 20.18 -11.21
C ALA A 555 19.11 19.72 -10.52
N LEU A 556 20.26 20.03 -11.13
CA LEU A 556 21.57 19.57 -10.66
C LEU A 556 22.52 20.73 -10.39
N THR A 557 23.45 20.52 -9.47
CA THR A 557 24.62 21.38 -9.29
C THR A 557 25.85 20.56 -9.66
N GLY A 558 26.70 21.10 -10.52
CA GLY A 558 28.02 20.55 -10.84
C GLY A 558 29.12 21.50 -10.41
N SER A 559 30.36 21.04 -10.43
CA SER A 559 31.54 21.88 -10.25
C SER A 559 32.57 21.61 -11.33
N PHE A 560 33.54 22.51 -11.45
CA PHE A 560 34.73 22.29 -12.25
C PHE A 560 35.95 22.72 -11.43
N LYS A 561 37.15 22.43 -11.93
CA LYS A 561 38.39 22.95 -11.39
C LYS A 561 39.41 23.10 -12.50
N ASP A 562 40.14 24.19 -12.46
CA ASP A 562 41.18 24.54 -13.42
C ASP A 562 42.40 25.05 -12.62
N PRO A 563 43.61 24.49 -12.82
CA PRO A 563 44.77 24.86 -12.03
C PRO A 563 45.58 26.04 -12.61
N ASP A 564 45.30 26.49 -13.83
CA ASP A 564 46.13 27.46 -14.57
C ASP A 564 45.38 28.64 -15.22
N SER A 565 44.03 28.70 -15.13
CA SER A 565 43.21 29.86 -15.53
C SER A 565 42.36 30.44 -14.40
N GLU A 566 41.92 31.70 -14.55
CA GLU A 566 40.98 32.39 -13.65
C GLU A 566 39.68 32.86 -14.35
N ARG A 567 39.52 32.55 -15.65
CA ARG A 567 38.37 32.97 -16.47
C ARG A 567 37.95 31.86 -17.43
N TRP A 568 36.64 31.65 -17.51
CA TRP A 568 36.04 30.57 -18.30
C TRP A 568 34.74 31.00 -18.97
N THR A 569 34.37 30.27 -20.01
CA THR A 569 33.03 30.25 -20.60
C THR A 569 32.52 28.81 -20.59
N ALA A 570 31.20 28.62 -20.58
CA ALA A 570 30.63 27.27 -20.58
C ALA A 570 29.36 27.16 -21.42
N SER A 571 29.11 25.94 -21.88
CA SER A 571 27.85 25.55 -22.52
C SER A 571 27.39 24.17 -22.04
N VAL A 572 26.10 23.91 -22.21
CA VAL A 572 25.49 22.60 -21.98
C VAL A 572 24.59 22.26 -23.15
N ASP A 573 24.80 21.07 -23.73
CA ASP A 573 23.87 20.44 -24.66
C ASP A 573 23.10 19.38 -23.86
N TYR A 574 21.77 19.36 -23.92
CA TYR A 574 20.96 18.43 -23.12
C TYR A 574 20.70 17.09 -23.83
N GLY A 575 21.16 16.94 -25.08
CA GLY A 575 21.03 15.70 -25.86
C GLY A 575 19.66 15.47 -26.50
N ASP A 576 18.75 16.45 -26.39
CA ASP A 576 17.37 16.44 -26.89
C ASP A 576 17.21 17.09 -28.29
N GLY A 577 18.31 17.31 -29.00
CA GLY A 577 18.30 17.98 -30.31
C GLY A 577 18.13 19.50 -30.28
N THR A 578 17.88 20.14 -29.13
CA THR A 578 17.78 21.61 -29.03
C THR A 578 19.14 22.31 -29.17
N GLY A 579 20.24 21.57 -29.02
CA GLY A 579 21.61 22.02 -29.19
C GLY A 579 22.22 22.66 -27.93
N ALA A 580 23.39 23.29 -28.10
CA ALA A 580 24.16 23.81 -26.98
C ALA A 580 23.65 25.19 -26.48
N HIS A 581 23.25 25.23 -25.21
CA HIS A 581 22.84 26.42 -24.46
C HIS A 581 24.01 27.03 -23.69
N ALA A 582 23.99 28.34 -23.45
CA ALA A 582 25.02 29.01 -22.65
C ALA A 582 24.84 28.68 -21.15
N LEU A 583 25.90 28.22 -20.49
CA LEU A 583 25.89 27.84 -19.08
C LEU A 583 26.54 28.92 -18.21
N THR A 584 25.83 29.36 -17.17
CA THR A 584 26.36 30.36 -16.22
C THR A 584 27.18 29.68 -15.13
N LEU A 585 28.48 29.97 -15.11
CA LEU A 585 29.40 29.58 -14.04
C LEU A 585 29.36 30.58 -12.88
N ARG A 586 29.70 30.11 -11.69
CA ARG A 586 29.79 30.91 -10.46
C ARG A 586 31.24 31.12 -10.03
N SER A 587 31.47 32.11 -9.18
CA SER A 587 32.80 32.45 -8.64
C SER A 587 33.36 31.45 -7.63
N ASP A 588 32.60 30.41 -7.28
CA ASP A 588 32.99 29.29 -6.41
C ASP A 588 33.26 28.00 -7.22
N GLU A 589 33.51 28.14 -8.53
CA GLU A 589 33.74 27.04 -9.49
C GLU A 589 32.54 26.06 -9.61
N THR A 590 31.33 26.50 -9.23
CA THR A 590 30.09 25.71 -9.41
C THR A 590 29.19 26.21 -10.54
N PHE A 591 28.29 25.36 -11.01
CA PHE A 591 27.24 25.69 -11.98
C PHE A 591 25.95 24.93 -11.67
N LYS A 592 24.82 25.40 -12.21
CA LYS A 592 23.53 24.71 -12.10
C LYS A 592 22.96 24.35 -13.47
N LEU A 593 22.50 23.12 -13.60
CA LEU A 593 21.73 22.63 -14.74
C LEU A 593 20.24 22.61 -14.35
N ARG A 594 19.38 23.11 -15.23
CA ARG A 594 17.93 23.00 -15.10
C ARG A 594 17.32 22.83 -16.49
N TRP A 595 16.64 21.71 -16.71
CA TRP A 595 16.00 21.35 -17.97
C TRP A 595 14.74 20.53 -17.72
N VAL A 596 13.85 20.46 -18.71
CA VAL A 596 12.67 19.59 -18.70
C VAL A 596 12.75 18.76 -19.97
N TYR A 597 12.64 17.44 -19.85
CA TYR A 597 12.48 16.57 -21.00
C TYR A 597 10.98 16.37 -21.23
N GLY A 598 10.54 16.63 -22.47
CA GLY A 598 9.13 16.53 -22.87
C GLY A 598 8.75 15.17 -23.45
N ASP A 599 9.66 14.20 -23.39
CA ASP A 599 9.58 12.85 -23.97
C ASP A 599 10.51 11.94 -23.14
N ASN A 600 10.33 10.62 -23.26
CA ASN A 600 11.04 9.61 -22.52
C ASN A 600 12.41 9.24 -23.15
N GLY A 601 13.16 8.33 -22.51
CA GLY A 601 14.30 7.68 -23.14
C GLY A 601 15.66 8.10 -22.57
N SER A 602 16.73 7.89 -23.34
CA SER A 602 18.11 7.98 -22.85
C SER A 602 18.89 9.12 -23.49
N TYR A 603 18.86 10.30 -22.86
CA TYR A 603 19.57 11.49 -23.32
C TYR A 603 20.99 11.58 -22.73
N THR A 604 21.90 12.25 -23.43
CA THR A 604 23.28 12.50 -22.97
C THR A 604 23.55 13.99 -22.84
N VAL A 605 23.51 14.50 -21.63
CA VAL A 605 23.83 15.90 -21.31
C VAL A 605 25.35 16.08 -21.39
N THR A 606 25.81 16.95 -22.27
CA THR A 606 27.23 17.27 -22.47
C THR A 606 27.53 18.68 -21.96
N VAL A 607 28.25 18.79 -20.85
CA VAL A 607 28.73 20.08 -20.33
C VAL A 607 30.14 20.34 -20.85
N ARG A 608 30.38 21.54 -21.38
CA ARG A 608 31.70 22.02 -21.82
C ARG A 608 32.10 23.27 -21.06
N VAL A 609 33.33 23.32 -20.58
CA VAL A 609 33.95 24.51 -19.98
C VAL A 609 35.22 24.82 -20.78
N ILE A 610 35.37 26.07 -21.19
CA ILE A 610 36.48 26.55 -22.01
C ILE A 610 37.19 27.66 -21.23
N ASP A 611 38.50 27.52 -21.05
CA ASP A 611 39.35 28.51 -20.38
C ASP A 611 39.73 29.71 -21.27
N GLU A 612 40.57 30.60 -20.76
CA GLU A 612 41.00 31.81 -21.49
C GLU A 612 42.07 31.56 -22.57
N SER A 613 42.75 30.41 -22.55
CA SER A 613 43.64 29.96 -23.61
C SER A 613 42.88 29.28 -24.77
N GLY A 614 41.69 28.74 -24.47
CA GLY A 614 40.85 27.99 -25.38
C GLY A 614 40.92 26.46 -25.19
N ALA A 615 41.56 25.94 -24.14
CA ALA A 615 41.48 24.51 -23.82
C ALA A 615 40.10 24.17 -23.22
N ILE A 616 39.67 22.92 -23.44
CA ILE A 616 38.25 22.52 -23.31
C ILE A 616 38.11 21.31 -22.40
N GLY A 617 37.51 21.53 -21.23
CA GLY A 617 36.94 20.49 -20.39
C GLY A 617 35.60 20.00 -20.93
N THR A 618 35.33 18.70 -20.87
CA THR A 618 34.02 18.11 -21.22
C THR A 618 33.64 17.03 -20.21
N ALA A 619 32.39 17.04 -19.73
CA ALA A 619 31.81 15.96 -18.94
C ALA A 619 30.42 15.60 -19.48
N ASN A 620 30.09 14.31 -19.41
CA ASN A 620 28.83 13.75 -19.86
C ASN A 620 28.03 13.24 -18.66
N LEU A 621 26.72 13.46 -18.68
CA LEU A 621 25.74 12.91 -17.77
C LEU A 621 24.70 12.15 -18.59
N LYS A 622 24.45 10.88 -18.27
CA LYS A 622 23.32 10.12 -18.83
C LYS A 622 22.04 10.52 -18.09
N VAL A 623 20.98 10.83 -18.82
CA VAL A 623 19.64 11.08 -18.26
C VAL A 623 18.70 10.03 -18.82
N THR A 624 18.18 9.18 -17.96
CA THR A 624 17.14 8.21 -18.30
C THR A 624 15.79 8.80 -17.90
N VAL A 625 15.03 9.29 -18.87
CA VAL A 625 13.65 9.74 -18.68
C VAL A 625 12.74 8.52 -18.84
N LYS A 626 11.80 8.34 -17.92
CA LYS A 626 10.81 7.26 -17.96
C LYS A 626 9.46 7.82 -18.42
N ASN A 627 8.76 7.03 -19.25
CA ASN A 627 7.33 7.20 -19.56
C ASN A 627 6.54 7.54 -18.29
N ARG A 628 5.52 8.38 -18.45
CA ARG A 628 4.47 8.68 -17.50
C ARG A 628 3.12 8.61 -18.21
N SER A 629 2.45 7.46 -18.05
CA SER A 629 1.11 7.18 -18.57
C SER A 629 0.18 8.41 -18.63
N PRO A 630 -0.59 8.56 -19.73
CA PRO A 630 -1.47 9.71 -19.95
C PRO A 630 -2.46 9.95 -18.80
N LEU A 631 -2.77 11.23 -18.57
CA LEU A 631 -3.85 11.67 -17.68
C LEU A 631 -5.18 11.65 -18.44
N LEU A 632 -6.27 11.29 -17.75
CA LEU A 632 -7.60 11.14 -18.32
C LEU A 632 -8.62 11.90 -17.46
N GLU A 633 -9.13 13.03 -17.97
CA GLU A 633 -10.14 13.86 -17.31
C GLU A 633 -11.57 13.59 -17.84
N ILE A 634 -12.56 13.91 -17.01
CA ILE A 634 -13.97 13.51 -17.18
C ILE A 634 -14.86 14.72 -17.52
N ASP A 635 -15.26 14.86 -18.78
CA ASP A 635 -16.51 15.55 -19.17
C ASP A 635 -17.55 14.58 -19.76
N LEU A 636 -17.93 13.59 -18.94
CA LEU A 636 -18.99 12.64 -19.26
C LEU A 636 -20.38 13.30 -19.17
N GLN A 637 -20.70 14.16 -20.13
CA GLN A 637 -22.06 14.60 -20.43
C GLN A 637 -22.69 13.66 -21.48
N PRO A 638 -23.60 12.73 -21.10
CA PRO A 638 -24.27 11.89 -22.08
C PRO A 638 -25.20 12.74 -22.95
N ASP A 639 -24.85 12.90 -24.23
CA ASP A 639 -25.72 13.60 -25.18
C ASP A 639 -26.95 12.74 -25.54
N LEU A 640 -28.02 12.93 -24.77
CA LEU A 640 -29.33 12.33 -24.97
C LEU A 640 -30.24 13.15 -25.92
N THR A 641 -29.70 14.00 -26.81
CA THR A 641 -30.52 14.79 -27.76
C THR A 641 -31.48 13.94 -28.60
N ALA A 642 -31.10 12.70 -28.94
CA ALA A 642 -31.98 11.74 -29.63
C ALA A 642 -33.29 11.41 -28.86
N TYR A 643 -33.31 11.57 -27.53
CA TYR A 643 -34.49 11.33 -26.69
C TYR A 643 -35.52 12.47 -26.78
N ARG A 644 -35.06 13.72 -26.93
CA ARG A 644 -35.89 14.93 -26.88
C ARG A 644 -36.93 15.01 -28.01
N ASP A 645 -36.66 14.35 -29.14
CA ASP A 645 -37.50 14.42 -30.34
C ASP A 645 -38.70 13.45 -30.34
N GLN A 646 -38.81 12.52 -29.38
CA GLN A 646 -39.91 11.53 -29.35
C GLN A 646 -41.01 11.77 -28.30
N THR A 647 -40.75 12.54 -27.24
CA THR A 647 -41.69 12.67 -26.10
C THR A 647 -42.40 14.02 -26.00
N GLY A 648 -41.85 15.08 -26.61
CA GLY A 648 -42.48 16.41 -26.65
C GLY A 648 -42.62 17.13 -25.29
N SER A 649 -42.00 16.59 -24.23
CA SER A 649 -42.03 17.13 -22.87
C SER A 649 -40.88 18.11 -22.64
N SER A 650 -41.07 19.37 -23.01
CA SER A 650 -40.19 20.46 -22.59
C SER A 650 -40.36 20.74 -21.09
N HIS A 651 -39.59 20.08 -20.23
CA HIS A 651 -39.34 20.50 -18.84
C HIS A 651 -37.84 20.59 -18.57
N ASP A 652 -37.28 21.67 -19.12
CA ASP A 652 -35.95 22.15 -18.79
C ASP A 652 -36.05 23.01 -17.51
N ARG A 653 -35.46 22.52 -16.41
CA ARG A 653 -35.12 23.30 -15.22
C ARG A 653 -34.16 22.49 -14.35
N GLY A 654 -32.90 22.92 -14.32
CA GLY A 654 -31.78 22.08 -13.88
C GLY A 654 -31.75 21.68 -12.41
N VAL A 655 -31.63 20.37 -12.20
CA VAL A 655 -30.86 19.69 -11.15
C VAL A 655 -30.32 18.41 -11.82
N GLU A 656 -29.00 18.24 -11.86
CA GLU A 656 -28.24 17.18 -12.57
C GLU A 656 -28.44 17.07 -14.11
N PRO A 657 -27.43 16.61 -14.87
CA PRO A 657 -27.60 16.28 -16.28
C PRO A 657 -28.58 15.13 -16.46
N ALA A 658 -29.45 15.21 -17.48
CA ALA A 658 -30.34 14.11 -17.81
C ALA A 658 -29.51 12.84 -18.15
N GLY A 659 -29.73 11.76 -17.41
CA GLY A 659 -29.01 10.49 -17.62
C GLY A 659 -27.83 10.22 -16.68
N LYS A 660 -27.68 10.95 -15.57
CA LYS A 660 -26.78 10.57 -14.46
C LYS A 660 -27.56 10.38 -13.16
N ILE A 661 -27.13 9.44 -12.30
CA ILE A 661 -27.63 9.24 -10.94
C ILE A 661 -26.42 8.96 -10.03
N GLY A 662 -25.99 9.94 -9.24
CA GLY A 662 -24.77 9.80 -8.43
C GLY A 662 -23.55 9.45 -9.30
N LYS A 663 -22.93 8.27 -9.09
CA LYS A 663 -21.82 7.76 -9.92
C LYS A 663 -22.24 7.06 -11.22
N TRP A 664 -23.53 6.81 -11.44
CA TRP A 664 -24.04 5.96 -12.53
C TRP A 664 -24.52 6.77 -13.74
N PHE A 665 -24.25 6.28 -14.95
CA PHE A 665 -24.90 6.77 -16.17
C PHE A 665 -26.16 5.95 -16.45
N VAL A 666 -27.17 6.53 -17.09
CA VAL A 666 -28.46 5.85 -17.37
C VAL A 666 -28.78 5.91 -18.86
N ALA A 667 -29.06 4.75 -19.44
CA ALA A 667 -29.48 4.59 -20.83
C ALA A 667 -30.76 3.75 -20.92
N THR A 668 -31.57 3.92 -21.97
CA THR A 668 -32.71 3.04 -22.24
C THR A 668 -32.30 1.93 -23.22
N ALA A 669 -32.79 0.71 -23.03
CA ALA A 669 -32.46 -0.42 -23.89
C ALA A 669 -32.89 -0.19 -25.36
N GLY A 670 -31.93 -0.24 -26.27
CA GLY A 670 -32.08 0.04 -27.70
C GLY A 670 -31.94 1.52 -28.09
N GLU A 671 -31.59 2.41 -27.15
CA GLU A 671 -31.24 3.81 -27.44
C GLU A 671 -29.71 4.00 -27.51
N ARG A 672 -29.27 5.03 -28.24
CA ARG A 672 -27.86 5.40 -28.34
C ARG A 672 -27.48 6.31 -27.17
N ILE A 673 -26.37 6.00 -26.53
CA ILE A 673 -25.67 6.87 -25.59
C ILE A 673 -24.29 7.23 -26.15
N SER A 674 -23.81 8.43 -25.86
CA SER A 674 -22.49 8.95 -26.25
C SER A 674 -21.70 9.33 -25.01
N PHE A 675 -20.38 9.14 -25.07
CA PHE A 675 -19.43 9.48 -24.00
C PHE A 675 -18.29 10.29 -24.59
N THR A 676 -17.92 11.37 -23.91
CA THR A 676 -16.76 12.20 -24.26
C THR A 676 -15.72 12.10 -23.15
N ILE A 677 -14.45 12.06 -23.53
CA ILE A 677 -13.29 12.09 -22.64
C ILE A 677 -12.29 13.12 -23.12
N ASP A 678 -11.51 13.66 -22.19
CA ASP A 678 -10.35 14.50 -22.46
C ASP A 678 -9.10 13.79 -21.93
N VAL A 679 -8.09 13.64 -22.77
CA VAL A 679 -6.79 13.04 -22.45
C VAL A 679 -5.74 14.14 -22.45
N GLU A 680 -4.88 14.15 -21.44
CA GLU A 680 -3.66 14.96 -21.37
C GLU A 680 -2.46 14.03 -21.23
N ASP A 681 -1.68 13.86 -22.29
CA ASP A 681 -0.37 13.21 -22.20
C ASP A 681 0.70 14.23 -21.77
N PRO A 682 1.46 14.00 -20.68
CA PRO A 682 2.55 14.88 -20.27
C PRO A 682 3.72 14.92 -21.25
N GLY A 683 3.88 13.86 -22.04
CA GLY A 683 4.85 13.72 -23.11
C GLY A 683 4.37 14.34 -24.42
N SER A 684 4.92 13.82 -25.51
CA SER A 684 4.52 14.17 -26.88
C SER A 684 3.98 12.98 -27.65
N ASP A 685 3.58 11.91 -26.98
CA ASP A 685 3.43 10.57 -27.56
C ASP A 685 2.07 10.33 -28.26
N ASP A 686 1.98 9.30 -29.11
CA ASP A 686 0.80 9.06 -29.96
C ASP A 686 -0.34 8.36 -29.18
N ILE A 687 -1.38 9.13 -28.86
CA ILE A 687 -2.52 8.64 -28.07
C ILE A 687 -3.41 7.67 -28.87
N ARG A 688 -3.51 6.43 -28.41
CA ARG A 688 -4.43 5.38 -28.89
C ARG A 688 -5.56 5.17 -27.90
N ILE A 689 -6.81 5.42 -28.32
CA ILE A 689 -8.01 5.31 -27.50
C ILE A 689 -8.84 4.11 -27.96
N ARG A 690 -9.21 3.24 -27.01
CA ARG A 690 -10.01 2.04 -27.28
C ARG A 690 -11.13 1.87 -26.26
N TRP A 691 -12.37 1.80 -26.75
CA TRP A 691 -13.55 1.56 -25.92
C TRP A 691 -13.91 0.08 -25.87
N SER A 692 -14.48 -0.40 -24.75
CA SER A 692 -14.94 -1.79 -24.60
C SER A 692 -16.06 -2.21 -25.57
N PHE A 693 -16.67 -1.24 -26.26
CA PHE A 693 -17.75 -1.44 -27.23
C PHE A 693 -17.45 -0.92 -28.65
N GLY A 694 -16.24 -0.39 -28.89
CA GLY A 694 -15.90 0.35 -30.11
C GLY A 694 -14.59 -0.09 -30.75
N ASP A 695 -14.33 0.43 -31.94
CA ASP A 695 -13.04 0.30 -32.60
C ASP A 695 -12.00 1.22 -31.93
N GLU A 696 -10.71 0.88 -32.11
CA GLU A 696 -9.58 1.69 -31.65
C GLU A 696 -9.36 2.90 -32.58
N VAL A 697 -9.01 4.04 -31.99
CA VAL A 697 -8.73 5.30 -32.71
C VAL A 697 -7.38 5.83 -32.26
N ILE A 698 -6.53 6.21 -33.20
CA ILE A 698 -5.20 6.77 -32.95
C ILE A 698 -5.24 8.28 -33.25
N TYR A 699 -4.63 9.06 -32.36
CA TYR A 699 -4.44 10.50 -32.48
C TYR A 699 -2.94 10.77 -32.54
N PHE A 700 -2.50 11.24 -33.70
CA PHE A 700 -1.09 11.57 -33.90
C PHE A 700 -0.76 12.93 -33.30
N ASN A 701 0.35 13.02 -32.55
CA ASN A 701 0.91 14.27 -32.05
C ASN A 701 1.31 15.21 -33.20
N GLU A 702 1.75 14.66 -34.33
CA GLU A 702 2.30 15.37 -35.49
C GLU A 702 1.92 14.75 -36.84
N GLY A 703 0.99 15.40 -37.56
CA GLY A 703 0.63 15.01 -38.92
C GLY A 703 -0.46 13.93 -38.98
N ASP A 704 -0.28 12.93 -39.85
CA ASP A 704 -1.28 11.89 -40.19
C ASP A 704 -0.69 10.46 -40.09
N GLU A 705 0.56 10.29 -39.61
CA GLU A 705 1.29 9.00 -39.52
C GLU A 705 2.05 8.94 -38.19
N ALA A 706 2.26 7.73 -37.65
CA ALA A 706 2.96 7.52 -36.38
C ALA A 706 4.44 7.95 -36.45
N ASP A 707 4.94 8.51 -35.36
CA ASP A 707 6.34 8.96 -35.26
C ASP A 707 7.32 7.82 -34.88
N PRO A 708 8.66 8.05 -34.95
CA PRO A 708 9.65 7.05 -34.59
C PRO A 708 10.24 7.27 -33.19
N PHE A 709 9.83 6.42 -32.24
CA PHE A 709 10.38 6.37 -30.87
C PHE A 709 11.92 6.56 -30.78
N PRO A 710 12.43 7.46 -29.91
CA PRO A 710 11.68 8.41 -29.07
C PRO A 710 11.25 9.67 -29.85
N SER A 711 10.04 10.14 -29.57
CA SER A 711 9.26 11.20 -30.22
C SER A 711 10.05 12.53 -30.28
N PRO A 712 10.79 12.83 -31.37
CA PRO A 712 11.86 13.83 -31.30
C PRO A 712 11.34 15.28 -31.38
N TRP A 713 10.07 15.46 -31.72
CA TRP A 713 9.37 16.74 -31.87
C TRP A 713 7.91 16.56 -31.41
N GLY A 714 7.15 17.65 -31.31
CA GLY A 714 5.73 17.60 -30.95
C GLY A 714 5.27 18.78 -30.07
N THR A 715 4.00 18.77 -29.67
CA THR A 715 3.44 19.69 -28.66
C THR A 715 3.11 18.93 -27.38
N TYR A 716 3.90 19.16 -26.33
CA TYR A 716 3.67 18.65 -24.98
C TYR A 716 3.11 19.74 -24.04
N PRO A 717 2.17 19.44 -23.13
CA PRO A 717 1.43 18.18 -23.08
C PRO A 717 0.49 18.04 -24.30
N PHE A 718 0.32 16.81 -24.77
CA PHE A 718 -0.58 16.51 -25.90
C PHE A 718 -2.01 16.33 -25.40
N LEU A 719 -2.97 17.05 -26.01
CA LEU A 719 -4.36 17.12 -25.55
C LEU A 719 -5.33 16.56 -26.59
N VAL A 720 -6.11 15.54 -26.21
CA VAL A 720 -7.07 14.86 -27.09
C VAL A 720 -8.47 14.78 -26.47
N THR A 721 -9.43 15.47 -27.09
CA THR A 721 -10.86 15.25 -26.83
C THR A 721 -11.40 14.18 -27.77
N HIS A 722 -12.01 13.12 -27.23
CA HIS A 722 -12.57 12.02 -28.00
C HIS A 722 -14.01 11.69 -27.58
N THR A 723 -14.88 11.38 -28.56
CA THR A 723 -16.28 10.98 -28.31
C THR A 723 -16.61 9.66 -28.99
N ALA A 724 -17.11 8.70 -28.23
CA ALA A 724 -17.61 7.41 -28.71
C ALA A 724 -19.10 7.23 -28.40
N SER A 725 -19.77 6.29 -29.09
CA SER A 725 -21.19 6.01 -28.89
C SER A 725 -21.54 4.53 -29.00
N VAL A 726 -22.52 4.09 -28.21
CA VAL A 726 -22.97 2.69 -28.14
C VAL A 726 -24.49 2.59 -28.05
N ILE A 727 -25.05 1.45 -28.46
CA ILE A 727 -26.45 1.08 -28.22
C ILE A 727 -26.42 -0.21 -27.38
N PHE A 728 -27.12 -0.21 -26.24
CA PHE A 728 -27.27 -1.41 -25.42
C PHE A 728 -28.66 -2.02 -25.60
N ASP A 729 -28.76 -3.17 -26.28
CA ASP A 729 -30.05 -3.72 -26.72
C ASP A 729 -30.95 -4.30 -25.60
N LYS A 730 -30.39 -4.53 -24.42
CA LYS A 730 -31.06 -5.20 -23.28
C LYS A 730 -30.85 -4.41 -21.98
N PRO A 731 -31.79 -4.49 -21.02
CA PRO A 731 -31.58 -3.94 -19.68
C PRO A 731 -30.44 -4.65 -18.91
N GLY A 732 -30.01 -4.02 -17.82
CA GLY A 732 -28.95 -4.46 -16.92
C GLY A 732 -27.85 -3.41 -16.76
N VAL A 733 -26.98 -3.60 -15.77
CA VAL A 733 -25.73 -2.82 -15.63
C VAL A 733 -24.75 -3.20 -16.76
N ARG A 734 -23.97 -2.23 -17.24
CA ARG A 734 -22.90 -2.43 -18.23
C ARG A 734 -21.62 -1.77 -17.73
N ASN A 735 -20.56 -2.56 -17.58
CA ASN A 735 -19.23 -2.05 -17.33
C ASN A 735 -18.70 -1.49 -18.66
N VAL A 736 -18.49 -0.18 -18.72
CA VAL A 736 -17.80 0.49 -19.83
C VAL A 736 -16.38 0.74 -19.39
N ARG A 737 -15.43 0.34 -20.24
CA ARG A 737 -14.01 0.62 -20.09
C ARG A 737 -13.57 1.45 -21.30
N VAL A 738 -12.75 2.46 -21.05
CA VAL A 738 -11.94 3.10 -22.08
C VAL A 738 -10.47 2.93 -21.69
N ASP A 739 -9.70 2.37 -22.61
CA ASP A 739 -8.26 2.35 -22.54
C ASP A 739 -7.71 3.52 -23.35
N VAL A 740 -6.71 4.17 -22.78
CA VAL A 740 -5.86 5.13 -23.45
C VAL A 740 -4.44 4.58 -23.29
N TYR A 741 -3.77 4.39 -24.42
CA TYR A 741 -2.36 4.05 -24.49
C TYR A 741 -1.66 5.23 -25.15
N ASP A 742 -0.43 5.51 -24.75
CA ASP A 742 0.55 6.12 -25.65
C ASP A 742 1.12 5.02 -26.59
N ASP A 743 2.16 5.31 -27.36
CA ASP A 743 2.86 4.31 -28.19
C ASP A 743 4.23 3.90 -27.63
N ASP A 744 4.75 4.59 -26.61
CA ASP A 744 6.03 4.37 -25.95
C ASP A 744 5.94 3.46 -24.69
N GLY A 745 4.75 3.22 -24.14
CA GLY A 745 4.43 2.06 -23.29
C GLY A 745 3.54 2.29 -22.07
N GLY A 746 3.20 3.53 -21.76
CA GLY A 746 2.23 3.89 -20.73
C GLY A 746 0.78 3.64 -21.15
N LYS A 747 -0.08 3.62 -20.12
CA LYS A 747 -1.48 3.25 -20.25
C LYS A 747 -2.28 3.77 -19.08
N VAL A 748 -3.45 4.34 -19.36
CA VAL A 748 -4.50 4.59 -18.38
C VAL A 748 -5.80 3.91 -18.83
N SER A 749 -6.49 3.26 -17.89
CA SER A 749 -7.81 2.67 -18.11
C SER A 749 -8.82 3.36 -17.20
N MET A 750 -9.91 3.89 -17.75
CA MET A 750 -11.06 4.35 -16.97
C MET A 750 -12.21 3.35 -17.08
N TYR A 751 -12.84 3.06 -15.95
CA TYR A 751 -14.03 2.24 -15.84
C TYR A 751 -15.20 3.09 -15.33
N PHE A 752 -16.38 2.90 -15.92
CA PHE A 752 -17.62 3.45 -15.38
C PHE A 752 -18.81 2.58 -15.76
N GLN A 753 -19.90 2.68 -15.00
CA GLN A 753 -21.05 1.80 -15.17
C GLN A 753 -22.26 2.53 -15.77
N VAL A 754 -22.85 1.90 -16.78
CA VAL A 754 -24.05 2.37 -17.47
C VAL A 754 -25.23 1.48 -17.09
N LEU A 755 -26.19 2.07 -16.41
CA LEU A 755 -27.47 1.48 -16.05
C LEU A 755 -28.39 1.47 -17.26
N VAL A 756 -28.53 0.32 -17.90
CA VAL A 756 -29.47 0.18 -19.03
C VAL A 756 -30.82 -0.26 -18.48
N ARG A 757 -31.83 0.61 -18.52
CA ARG A 757 -33.21 0.26 -18.16
C ARG A 757 -33.96 -0.34 -19.34
N GLY A 758 -35.08 -1.02 -19.10
CA GLY A 758 -36.00 -1.46 -20.13
C GLY A 758 -36.70 -0.28 -20.85
N LYS A 759 -37.58 -0.59 -21.80
CA LYS A 759 -38.29 0.40 -22.64
C LYS A 759 -39.81 0.31 -22.55
N GLU A 760 -40.32 -0.36 -21.52
CA GLU A 760 -41.76 -0.46 -21.29
C GLU A 760 -42.37 0.91 -20.99
N ARG A 761 -43.65 1.10 -21.32
CA ARG A 761 -44.37 2.37 -21.10
C ARG A 761 -45.60 2.23 -20.21
N CYS A 762 -45.87 1.01 -19.73
CA CYS A 762 -47.04 0.69 -18.92
C CYS A 762 -46.62 0.40 -17.49
N ARG A 763 -46.97 1.26 -16.53
CA ARG A 763 -46.83 0.94 -15.11
C ARG A 763 -47.61 -0.34 -14.78
N THR A 764 -46.96 -1.27 -14.11
CA THR A 764 -47.47 -2.60 -13.77
C THR A 764 -47.67 -2.70 -12.26
N SER A 765 -48.75 -3.37 -11.83
CA SER A 765 -49.04 -3.49 -10.41
C SER A 765 -48.20 -4.58 -9.74
N LEU A 766 -48.10 -4.53 -8.40
CA LEU A 766 -47.55 -5.60 -7.58
C LEU A 766 -48.10 -6.98 -7.98
N GLY A 767 -49.40 -7.07 -8.27
CA GLY A 767 -50.05 -8.30 -8.74
C GLY A 767 -49.59 -8.81 -10.11
N TYR A 768 -49.21 -7.92 -11.03
CA TYR A 768 -48.61 -8.30 -12.32
C TYR A 768 -47.25 -8.96 -12.10
N TRP A 769 -46.38 -8.31 -11.31
CA TRP A 769 -45.08 -8.87 -10.96
C TRP A 769 -45.24 -10.24 -10.29
N ILE A 770 -46.05 -10.35 -9.23
CA ILE A 770 -46.32 -11.63 -8.53
C ILE A 770 -46.77 -12.75 -9.49
N GLN A 771 -47.67 -12.47 -10.45
CA GLN A 771 -48.07 -13.49 -11.42
C GLN A 771 -46.92 -13.90 -12.36
N ARG A 772 -46.03 -12.97 -12.71
CA ARG A 772 -44.83 -13.24 -13.50
C ARG A 772 -43.82 -14.12 -12.75
N PHE A 773 -43.70 -13.98 -11.43
CA PHE A 773 -42.88 -14.86 -10.58
C PHE A 773 -43.44 -16.30 -10.47
N LYS A 774 -44.76 -16.48 -10.39
CA LYS A 774 -45.40 -17.81 -10.18
C LYS A 774 -45.12 -18.87 -11.24
N ASN A 775 -44.73 -18.47 -12.45
CA ASN A 775 -44.59 -19.38 -13.59
C ASN A 775 -43.12 -19.79 -13.78
N GLU A 776 -42.59 -20.59 -12.86
CA GLU A 776 -41.17 -20.98 -12.77
C GLU A 776 -40.57 -21.70 -14.00
N ASN A 777 -41.40 -22.16 -14.94
CA ASN A 777 -41.01 -22.99 -16.09
C ASN A 777 -40.57 -22.22 -17.35
N ASN A 778 -40.49 -20.89 -17.33
CA ASN A 778 -39.95 -20.12 -18.47
C ASN A 778 -38.57 -19.50 -18.14
N ALA A 779 -37.53 -20.02 -18.80
CA ALA A 779 -36.14 -19.58 -18.62
C ALA A 779 -35.89 -18.15 -19.13
N GLU A 780 -36.64 -17.68 -20.12
CA GLU A 780 -36.50 -16.34 -20.70
C GLU A 780 -36.83 -15.25 -19.69
N TYR A 781 -37.95 -15.40 -18.96
CA TYR A 781 -38.35 -14.46 -17.91
C TYR A 781 -37.42 -14.49 -16.69
N LYS A 782 -36.76 -15.62 -16.38
CA LYS A 782 -35.72 -15.65 -15.34
C LYS A 782 -34.49 -14.83 -15.73
N GLY A 783 -34.13 -14.79 -17.01
CA GLY A 783 -33.06 -13.92 -17.53
C GLY A 783 -33.44 -12.45 -17.48
N GLU A 784 -34.64 -12.10 -17.95
CA GLU A 784 -35.17 -10.73 -17.90
C GLU A 784 -35.26 -10.21 -16.46
N LEU A 785 -35.80 -11.00 -15.53
CA LEU A 785 -35.88 -10.65 -14.11
C LEU A 785 -34.51 -10.38 -13.49
N ARG A 786 -33.52 -11.26 -13.74
CA ARG A 786 -32.15 -11.07 -13.22
C ARG A 786 -31.52 -9.77 -13.72
N ALA A 787 -31.77 -9.39 -14.97
CA ALA A 787 -31.30 -8.12 -15.52
C ALA A 787 -31.95 -6.88 -14.88
N HIS A 788 -33.20 -7.00 -14.40
CA HIS A 788 -33.87 -5.92 -13.66
C HIS A 788 -33.46 -5.88 -12.18
N LEU A 789 -33.15 -7.04 -11.58
CA LEU A 789 -32.63 -7.10 -10.21
C LEU A 789 -31.16 -6.66 -10.09
N SER A 790 -30.32 -6.85 -11.13
CA SER A 790 -28.94 -6.32 -11.10
C SER A 790 -28.91 -4.79 -11.14
N ILE A 791 -29.85 -4.15 -11.85
CA ILE A 791 -30.08 -2.69 -11.80
C ILE A 791 -30.41 -2.25 -10.37
N LEU A 792 -31.26 -3.00 -9.65
CA LEU A 792 -31.60 -2.70 -8.26
C LEU A 792 -30.39 -2.86 -7.32
N SER A 793 -29.61 -3.94 -7.50
CA SER A 793 -28.40 -4.23 -6.72
C SER A 793 -27.41 -3.06 -6.74
N ALA A 794 -27.23 -2.42 -7.91
CA ALA A 794 -26.34 -1.27 -8.09
C ALA A 794 -26.72 -0.03 -7.25
N PHE A 795 -27.98 0.11 -6.82
CA PHE A 795 -28.44 1.25 -6.01
C PHE A 795 -28.48 1.01 -4.50
N VAL A 796 -28.37 -0.24 -4.04
CA VAL A 796 -28.67 -0.63 -2.66
C VAL A 796 -27.43 -1.25 -2.00
N THR A 797 -26.33 -0.49 -1.99
CA THR A 797 -24.99 -0.99 -1.67
C THR A 797 -24.66 -1.07 -0.17
N SER A 798 -25.50 -0.54 0.73
CA SER A 798 -25.14 -0.37 2.16
C SER A 798 -26.18 -0.79 3.20
N SER A 799 -27.27 -1.50 2.84
CA SER A 799 -28.28 -1.92 3.85
C SER A 799 -29.10 -3.19 3.56
N PHE A 800 -28.82 -3.95 2.49
CA PHE A 800 -29.55 -5.20 2.16
C PHE A 800 -28.59 -6.29 1.61
N GLY A 801 -27.67 -6.75 2.45
CA GLY A 801 -26.52 -7.60 2.05
C GLY A 801 -26.78 -9.04 1.54
N GLU A 802 -28.02 -9.48 1.30
CA GLU A 802 -28.31 -10.84 0.78
C GLU A 802 -29.37 -10.87 -0.35
N PHE A 803 -29.28 -9.97 -1.33
CA PHE A 803 -30.36 -9.74 -2.31
C PHE A 803 -30.34 -10.56 -3.62
N ARG A 804 -29.77 -11.79 -3.63
CA ARG A 804 -30.03 -12.78 -4.71
C ARG A 804 -31.12 -13.81 -4.34
N PRO A 805 -31.14 -14.43 -3.14
CA PRO A 805 -32.25 -15.31 -2.72
C PRO A 805 -33.42 -14.55 -2.09
N GLU A 806 -33.15 -13.57 -1.21
CA GLU A 806 -34.17 -13.07 -0.29
C GLU A 806 -35.21 -12.13 -0.93
N ALA A 807 -34.82 -11.37 -1.95
CA ALA A 807 -35.72 -10.56 -2.77
C ALA A 807 -36.85 -11.40 -3.39
N VAL A 808 -36.45 -12.57 -3.89
CA VAL A 808 -37.33 -13.57 -4.50
C VAL A 808 -38.16 -14.22 -3.38
N ASN A 809 -37.55 -14.58 -2.25
CA ASN A 809 -38.26 -15.09 -1.07
C ASN A 809 -39.33 -14.12 -0.52
N VAL A 810 -39.19 -12.79 -0.63
CA VAL A 810 -40.25 -11.84 -0.21
C VAL A 810 -41.49 -11.96 -1.09
N LEU A 811 -41.29 -12.10 -2.41
CA LEU A 811 -42.39 -12.27 -3.37
C LEU A 811 -42.95 -13.69 -3.40
N GLU A 812 -42.15 -14.70 -3.07
CA GLU A 812 -42.59 -16.08 -2.84
C GLU A 812 -43.33 -16.24 -1.51
N ASN A 813 -42.90 -15.60 -0.43
CA ASN A 813 -43.62 -15.63 0.85
C ASN A 813 -44.98 -14.92 0.79
N PHE A 814 -45.11 -13.85 0.00
CA PHE A 814 -46.40 -13.23 -0.34
C PHE A 814 -47.41 -14.24 -0.91
N ILE A 815 -46.94 -15.29 -1.58
CA ILE A 815 -47.77 -16.30 -2.22
C ILE A 815 -48.21 -17.40 -1.24
N LEU A 816 -47.43 -17.65 -0.18
CA LEU A 816 -47.52 -18.86 0.64
C LEU A 816 -48.09 -18.62 2.06
N HIS A 817 -48.01 -17.41 2.62
CA HIS A 817 -48.37 -17.15 4.02
C HIS A 817 -49.15 -15.83 4.24
N ASP A 818 -49.86 -15.75 5.37
CA ASP A 818 -50.48 -14.53 5.87
C ASP A 818 -49.38 -13.63 6.45
N MET A 819 -49.22 -12.40 5.94
CA MET A 819 -48.01 -11.59 6.16
C MET A 819 -48.15 -10.53 7.25
N ASP A 820 -47.04 -10.19 7.90
CA ASP A 820 -46.94 -8.98 8.71
C ASP A 820 -46.82 -7.70 7.85
N GLN A 821 -46.87 -6.55 8.54
CA GLN A 821 -46.84 -5.23 7.92
C GLN A 821 -45.49 -4.90 7.25
N SER A 822 -44.38 -5.46 7.73
CA SER A 822 -43.03 -5.19 7.22
C SER A 822 -42.79 -5.92 5.89
N ALA A 823 -43.16 -7.20 5.81
CA ALA A 823 -43.06 -7.97 4.57
C ALA A 823 -43.93 -7.37 3.45
N ARG A 824 -45.10 -6.83 3.79
CA ARG A 824 -45.99 -6.15 2.82
C ARG A 824 -45.38 -4.87 2.27
N ALA A 825 -44.75 -4.05 3.11
CA ALA A 825 -44.04 -2.84 2.68
C ALA A 825 -42.94 -3.21 1.66
N ARG A 826 -42.07 -4.16 2.00
CA ARG A 826 -40.95 -4.63 1.15
C ARG A 826 -41.41 -5.05 -0.25
N ALA A 827 -42.54 -5.74 -0.37
CA ALA A 827 -43.09 -6.16 -1.67
C ALA A 827 -43.58 -4.97 -2.54
N GLN A 828 -44.18 -3.95 -1.92
CA GLN A 828 -44.66 -2.74 -2.62
C GLN A 828 -43.49 -1.88 -3.11
N LEU A 829 -42.42 -1.83 -2.32
CA LEU A 829 -41.16 -1.13 -2.63
C LEU A 829 -40.41 -1.79 -3.78
N LEU A 830 -40.30 -3.12 -3.76
CA LEU A 830 -39.71 -3.88 -4.88
C LEU A 830 -40.51 -3.70 -6.18
N THR A 831 -41.83 -3.56 -6.09
CA THR A 831 -42.69 -3.24 -7.25
C THR A 831 -42.43 -1.85 -7.83
N ALA A 832 -42.20 -0.84 -6.98
CA ALA A 832 -41.82 0.49 -7.44
C ALA A 832 -40.53 0.42 -8.27
N TRP A 833 -39.49 -0.18 -7.71
CA TRP A 833 -38.21 -0.38 -8.39
C TRP A 833 -38.33 -1.16 -9.70
N LEU A 834 -39.05 -2.29 -9.72
CA LEU A 834 -39.23 -3.06 -10.96
C LEU A 834 -39.93 -2.26 -12.08
N ASN A 835 -40.83 -1.33 -11.75
CA ASN A 835 -41.43 -0.40 -12.72
C ASN A 835 -40.50 0.73 -13.21
N PHE A 836 -39.46 1.09 -12.45
CA PHE A 836 -38.41 1.98 -12.93
C PHE A 836 -37.44 1.20 -13.84
N THR A 837 -36.95 0.06 -13.36
CA THR A 837 -35.93 -0.72 -14.07
C THR A 837 -36.43 -1.23 -15.42
N ASN A 838 -37.73 -1.54 -15.59
CA ASN A 838 -38.29 -1.99 -16.88
C ASN A 838 -38.59 -0.85 -17.87
N GLY A 839 -38.40 0.42 -17.46
CA GLY A 839 -38.63 1.61 -18.28
C GLY A 839 -39.99 2.30 -18.06
N SER A 840 -40.94 1.66 -17.38
CA SER A 840 -42.33 2.15 -17.24
C SER A 840 -42.49 3.43 -16.40
N VAL A 841 -41.41 3.89 -15.77
CA VAL A 841 -41.30 5.13 -14.98
C VAL A 841 -39.94 5.76 -15.31
N GLU A 842 -39.93 7.07 -15.56
CA GLU A 842 -38.70 7.85 -15.74
C GLU A 842 -38.19 8.42 -14.40
N TRP A 843 -36.89 8.69 -14.29
CA TRP A 843 -36.30 9.28 -13.08
C TRP A 843 -36.93 10.63 -12.70
N GLY A 844 -37.27 11.42 -13.72
CA GLY A 844 -37.97 12.71 -13.57
C GLY A 844 -39.50 12.62 -13.49
N ASP A 845 -40.10 11.42 -13.43
CA ASP A 845 -41.55 11.29 -13.27
C ASP A 845 -41.99 11.96 -11.97
N VAL A 846 -42.99 12.84 -12.04
CA VAL A 846 -43.55 13.49 -10.86
C VAL A 846 -44.67 12.63 -10.30
N ILE A 847 -44.48 12.15 -9.07
CA ILE A 847 -45.52 11.49 -8.28
C ILE A 847 -46.62 12.49 -7.97
N ARG A 848 -47.84 11.99 -8.01
CA ARG A 848 -49.03 12.78 -7.74
C ARG A 848 -49.68 12.31 -6.45
N ASP A 849 -50.16 13.25 -5.66
CA ASP A 849 -50.98 12.96 -4.48
C ASP A 849 -52.28 12.23 -4.88
N ALA A 850 -53.03 11.75 -3.88
CA ALA A 850 -54.30 11.04 -4.09
C ALA A 850 -55.36 11.90 -4.83
N ASP A 851 -55.23 13.23 -4.83
CA ASP A 851 -56.08 14.20 -5.53
C ASP A 851 -55.55 14.55 -6.95
N GLY A 852 -54.41 13.99 -7.36
CA GLY A 852 -53.79 14.16 -8.68
C GLY A 852 -52.90 15.38 -8.85
N LYS A 853 -52.63 16.17 -7.81
CA LYS A 853 -51.66 17.28 -7.84
C LYS A 853 -50.23 16.74 -7.80
N HIS A 854 -49.29 17.53 -8.31
CA HIS A 854 -47.88 17.22 -8.24
C HIS A 854 -47.38 17.41 -6.80
N ASP A 855 -46.76 16.39 -6.23
CA ASP A 855 -46.22 16.42 -4.86
C ASP A 855 -44.69 16.39 -4.89
N MET A 856 -44.09 15.33 -5.45
CA MET A 856 -42.63 15.11 -5.44
C MET A 856 -42.13 14.38 -6.70
N GLN A 857 -40.82 14.44 -6.97
CA GLN A 857 -40.18 13.63 -8.02
C GLN A 857 -40.01 12.17 -7.57
N TYR A 858 -40.07 11.24 -8.50
CA TYR A 858 -39.91 9.80 -8.26
C TYR A 858 -38.62 9.45 -7.52
N ALA A 859 -37.51 10.04 -7.95
CA ALA A 859 -36.20 9.93 -7.31
C ALA A 859 -36.21 10.35 -5.83
N GLU A 860 -36.82 11.50 -5.52
CA GLU A 860 -36.86 12.06 -4.17
C GLU A 860 -37.74 11.20 -3.25
N VAL A 861 -38.85 10.69 -3.76
CA VAL A 861 -39.70 9.76 -3.00
C VAL A 861 -39.00 8.44 -2.72
N LEU A 862 -38.25 7.87 -3.69
CA LEU A 862 -37.41 6.70 -3.40
C LEU A 862 -36.36 7.00 -2.33
N ARG A 863 -35.74 8.20 -2.35
CA ARG A 863 -34.75 8.63 -1.36
C ARG A 863 -35.37 8.76 0.05
N GLU A 864 -36.55 9.35 0.16
CA GLU A 864 -37.30 9.51 1.41
C GLU A 864 -37.77 8.16 1.97
N ILE A 865 -38.32 7.31 1.11
CA ILE A 865 -38.66 5.91 1.41
C ILE A 865 -37.43 5.15 1.95
N LEU A 866 -36.28 5.24 1.29
CA LEU A 866 -35.07 4.52 1.68
C LEU A 866 -34.53 5.02 3.03
N ALA A 867 -34.56 6.33 3.28
CA ALA A 867 -34.16 6.91 4.56
C ALA A 867 -34.97 6.34 5.74
N ILE A 868 -36.26 6.08 5.55
CA ILE A 868 -37.14 5.46 6.55
C ILE A 868 -36.84 3.96 6.75
N LEU A 869 -36.45 3.25 5.69
CA LEU A 869 -36.24 1.79 5.73
C LEU A 869 -34.87 1.38 6.29
N VAL A 870 -33.88 2.27 6.19
CA VAL A 870 -32.50 2.06 6.68
C VAL A 870 -32.40 2.33 8.18
N ASP A 871 -33.21 3.24 8.74
CA ASP A 871 -33.28 3.39 10.19
C ASP A 871 -34.09 2.25 10.82
N GLY A 872 -33.38 1.28 11.42
CA GLY A 872 -33.95 0.16 12.18
C GLY A 872 -34.76 0.55 13.42
N LYS A 873 -35.02 1.85 13.65
CA LYS A 873 -35.88 2.40 14.72
C LYS A 873 -37.11 3.17 14.19
N ALA A 874 -37.38 3.14 12.88
CA ALA A 874 -38.51 3.82 12.26
C ALA A 874 -39.84 3.55 12.99
N THR A 875 -40.59 4.62 13.25
CA THR A 875 -41.89 4.56 13.92
C THR A 875 -42.96 3.90 13.02
N PRO A 876 -44.03 3.32 13.60
CA PRO A 876 -45.17 2.82 12.83
C PRO A 876 -45.78 3.86 11.88
N GLU A 877 -45.73 5.15 12.27
CA GLU A 877 -46.15 6.29 11.48
C GLU A 877 -45.24 6.52 10.26
N GLU A 878 -43.92 6.53 10.44
CA GLU A 878 -42.94 6.66 9.34
C GLU A 878 -43.02 5.47 8.38
N ILE A 879 -43.12 4.24 8.90
CA ILE A 879 -43.32 3.04 8.07
C ILE A 879 -44.62 3.12 7.28
N SER A 880 -45.71 3.63 7.87
CA SER A 880 -46.98 3.84 7.17
C SER A 880 -46.84 4.89 6.07
N HIS A 881 -46.10 5.97 6.31
CA HIS A 881 -45.83 7.00 5.30
C HIS A 881 -45.00 6.45 4.12
N ALA A 882 -43.95 5.68 4.38
CA ALA A 882 -43.16 5.02 3.32
C ALA A 882 -44.01 4.03 2.48
N ILE A 883 -44.96 3.33 3.11
CA ILE A 883 -45.95 2.48 2.42
C ILE A 883 -46.87 3.33 1.53
N GLU A 884 -47.43 4.43 2.02
CA GLU A 884 -48.30 5.33 1.25
C GLU A 884 -47.56 5.91 0.04
N LEU A 885 -46.30 6.32 0.22
CA LEU A 885 -45.42 6.78 -0.86
C LEU A 885 -45.18 5.66 -1.90
N ALA A 886 -44.89 4.43 -1.48
CA ALA A 886 -44.72 3.28 -2.37
C ALA A 886 -46.03 2.88 -3.10
N GLU A 887 -47.19 3.02 -2.45
CA GLU A 887 -48.51 2.81 -3.07
C GLU A 887 -48.84 3.91 -4.09
N SER A 888 -48.42 5.16 -3.86
CA SER A 888 -48.60 6.29 -4.80
C SER A 888 -47.82 6.09 -6.12
N ILE A 889 -46.66 5.42 -6.05
CA ILE A 889 -45.90 4.98 -7.22
C ILE A 889 -46.68 3.90 -8.00
N ASN A 890 -47.22 2.93 -7.26
CA ASN A 890 -47.91 1.72 -7.72
C ASN A 890 -49.38 1.99 -8.14
N LEU A 891 -49.75 3.26 -8.38
CA LEU A 891 -51.10 3.63 -8.80
C LEU A 891 -51.48 2.92 -10.12
N GLN A 892 -52.68 2.35 -10.09
CA GLN A 892 -53.20 1.34 -11.02
C GLN A 892 -52.95 1.62 -12.51
N SER A 893 -52.91 0.55 -13.29
CA SER A 893 -52.99 0.61 -14.76
C SER A 893 -54.09 1.59 -15.17
N ARG A 894 -53.69 2.73 -15.76
CA ARG A 894 -54.66 3.73 -16.22
C ARG A 894 -55.55 3.07 -17.26
N SER A 895 -56.81 2.86 -16.89
CA SER A 895 -57.87 2.36 -17.76
C SER A 895 -58.14 3.38 -18.86
N GLY A 896 -57.30 3.37 -19.90
CA GLY A 896 -57.22 4.45 -20.90
C GLY A 896 -56.53 4.08 -22.21
N ALA A 897 -55.78 2.98 -22.26
CA ALA A 897 -55.48 2.21 -23.47
C ALA A 897 -55.06 0.80 -23.02
N ALA A 898 -55.52 -0.24 -23.71
CA ALA A 898 -55.12 -1.61 -23.38
C ALA A 898 -53.63 -1.78 -23.67
N CYS A 899 -52.81 -1.93 -22.63
CA CYS A 899 -51.47 -2.48 -22.82
C CYS A 899 -51.67 -3.92 -23.31
N PRO A 900 -51.11 -4.30 -24.48
CA PRO A 900 -51.42 -5.59 -25.09
C PRO A 900 -50.84 -6.71 -24.24
N VAL A 901 -51.70 -7.39 -23.49
CA VAL A 901 -51.38 -8.70 -22.91
C VAL A 901 -51.12 -9.63 -24.09
N TYR A 902 -49.86 -9.99 -24.31
CA TYR A 902 -49.50 -11.10 -25.19
C TYR A 902 -50.16 -12.35 -24.61
N THR A 903 -51.16 -12.88 -25.32
CA THR A 903 -51.82 -14.13 -24.97
C THR A 903 -51.10 -15.30 -25.63
N GLU A 904 -50.49 -16.13 -24.78
CA GLU A 904 -49.75 -17.38 -25.06
C GLU A 904 -48.43 -17.25 -25.82
#